data_AF-A0AAV5Y7Q3-F1
#
_entry.id   AF-A0AAV5Y7Q3-F1
#
_cell.length_a   1.000
_cell.length_b   1.000
_cell.length_c   1.000
_cell.angle_alpha   90.00
_cell.angle_beta   90.00
_cell.angle_gamma   90.00
#
_symmetry.space_group_name_H-M   'P 1'
#
loop_
_entity.id
_entity.type
_entity.pdbx_description
1 polymer ?
#
loop_
_entity_poly.entity_id
_entity_poly.type
_entity_poly.pdbx_seq_one_letter_code
_entity_poly.pdbx_strand_id
1 'polypeptide(L)'
;MNVDGYDLRTHSIATEQALGGSRLTAAYLRSVGLMPSDIFDREARTAPPRLAGYANTGTALGWLVEGAIREDDFKTTLVGCDPPQNPPTPIDRIRNHFFDVQRGGEGLHVPGLVSGLPAPRWALGEVGHGGGPEDNEFALPDARLHQLRSLTEPSRPTRDRHAALMFRSLGQVLHLLEDMAQPQHTRNDLHPGCENALSGRVLPERSWYEAYVEHRALGTVFRGRPTVPLQLAGAATPRPDTFSGFFAASDRAGLADFSSRNFFTSGTNLGGVLNPCTGLAEPACNAEIYDTRDVPHVVVTAKGDVLSAPVRLLLRTMRDPVTGTPIPDVAVSTRSVWDHHLEQRGSRPAFSLNILNYDAMAAVLLPRAVAYGTGLLDHFFRGRLDASVHPADGDDPAVLRLLVRNLADEALDGTVTVMAEDTTTRIRQGVLAPGEAGLLLGPVPTGPVAPGNLLPEIRFRPPFAADRYVVAYQGTLGTERPDTPPGSMGAVAGQVIGGPRAEALVPDGDGAVLRGVDGTFPLPADASGLDAIQWSDTDNHFVGLTGEPLVNGRPGPDEVRLFRLERPVGSRDIPLVPGSDQPIVAATLVKRVPFPYGLALPAIVDYAQQVRVQEPLITYERRVMRRWNEAVEGYEAVGEEIGPAGLEVAVDETITFAERFPVVLDRDHLFGFRSATPRPYHWHVVEVGQDARERLVAVVQIEFTRPTDAERTVTLRARNHDCSDFEPRGSQRVSGFVQAGGMIA
;
A
#
# COMPACT_ATOMS: atom_id res chain seq x y z
N MET A 1 23.35 2.33 35.82
CA MET A 1 23.89 1.36 34.86
C MET A 1 22.67 0.70 34.26
N ASN A 2 22.25 1.20 33.09
CA ASN A 2 21.17 0.56 32.35
C ASN A 2 21.77 -0.63 31.64
N VAL A 3 21.08 -1.75 31.75
CA VAL A 3 21.47 -3.03 31.18
C VAL A 3 21.03 -2.99 29.71
N ASP A 4 22.00 -2.91 28.80
CA ASP A 4 21.82 -2.89 27.34
C ASP A 4 21.65 -4.34 26.84
N GLY A 5 20.40 -4.81 26.82
CA GLY A 5 20.03 -6.07 26.20
C GLY A 5 19.13 -5.81 24.99
N TYR A 6 19.62 -6.26 23.81
CA TYR A 6 18.87 -6.54 22.58
C TYR A 6 18.24 -5.34 21.85
N ASP A 7 18.14 -5.46 20.53
CA ASP A 7 17.75 -4.44 19.53
C ASP A 7 16.24 -4.09 19.60
N LEU A 8 15.68 -3.93 20.80
CA LEU A 8 14.24 -3.79 21.03
C LEU A 8 13.69 -2.54 20.34
N ARG A 9 14.39 -1.40 20.43
CA ARG A 9 13.98 -0.18 19.72
C ARG A 9 14.24 -0.33 18.23
N THR A 10 15.35 -0.94 17.82
CA THR A 10 15.65 -1.19 16.41
C THR A 10 14.54 -2.00 15.72
N HIS A 11 14.13 -3.14 16.29
CA HIS A 11 13.02 -3.95 15.79
C HIS A 11 11.71 -3.15 15.75
N SER A 12 11.41 -2.38 16.80
CA SER A 12 10.19 -1.56 16.84
C SER A 12 10.10 -0.57 15.66
N ILE A 13 11.21 0.11 15.34
CA ILE A 13 11.24 1.10 14.26
C ILE A 13 11.25 0.39 12.90
N ALA A 14 12.00 -0.72 12.75
CA ALA A 14 12.01 -1.49 11.51
C ALA A 14 10.62 -2.03 11.16
N THR A 15 9.93 -2.62 12.14
CA THR A 15 8.55 -3.11 12.02
C THR A 15 7.56 -1.97 11.73
N GLU A 16 7.70 -0.80 12.37
CA GLU A 16 6.87 0.37 12.07
C GLU A 16 7.03 0.84 10.62
N GLN A 17 8.27 0.93 10.13
CA GLN A 17 8.54 1.29 8.74
C GLN A 17 8.05 0.21 7.76
N ALA A 18 8.20 -1.07 8.11
CA ALA A 18 7.74 -2.19 7.29
C ALA A 18 6.22 -2.14 7.07
N LEU A 19 5.45 -1.90 8.15
CA LEU A 19 4.00 -1.72 8.08
C LEU A 19 3.62 -0.47 7.29
N GLY A 20 4.33 0.65 7.51
CA GLY A 20 4.11 1.89 6.77
C GLY A 20 4.33 1.74 5.25
N GLY A 21 5.21 0.83 4.84
CA GLY A 21 5.46 0.48 3.45
C GLY A 21 4.43 -0.48 2.83
N SER A 22 3.70 -1.26 3.63
CA SER A 22 2.80 -2.31 3.13
C SER A 22 1.47 -1.76 2.61
N ARG A 23 1.28 -1.81 1.30
CA ARG A 23 0.03 -1.38 0.65
C ARG A 23 -1.07 -2.41 0.84
N LEU A 24 -0.73 -3.70 0.91
CA LEU A 24 -1.73 -4.77 1.01
C LEU A 24 -2.24 -4.94 2.44
N THR A 25 -1.45 -4.68 3.48
CA THR A 25 -2.01 -4.57 4.84
C THR A 25 -3.04 -3.44 4.92
N ALA A 26 -2.74 -2.26 4.37
CA ALA A 26 -3.68 -1.14 4.34
C ALA A 26 -4.94 -1.46 3.53
N ALA A 27 -4.80 -2.18 2.41
CA ALA A 27 -5.93 -2.64 1.60
C ALA A 27 -6.80 -3.66 2.35
N TYR A 28 -6.17 -4.62 3.03
CA TYR A 28 -6.87 -5.62 3.85
C TYR A 28 -7.67 -4.96 4.98
N LEU A 29 -7.05 -4.06 5.76
CA LEU A 29 -7.77 -3.34 6.83
C LEU A 29 -9.05 -2.69 6.29
N ARG A 30 -8.96 -1.98 5.16
CA ARG A 30 -10.15 -1.39 4.51
C ARG A 30 -11.15 -2.44 4.04
N SER A 31 -10.70 -3.53 3.42
CA SER A 31 -11.61 -4.57 2.90
C SER A 31 -12.40 -5.23 4.01
N VAL A 32 -11.86 -5.32 5.23
CA VAL A 32 -12.54 -5.90 6.40
C VAL A 32 -13.21 -4.85 7.30
N GLY A 33 -13.25 -3.59 6.85
CA GLY A 33 -13.91 -2.50 7.56
C GLY A 33 -13.22 -2.10 8.87
N LEU A 34 -11.89 -2.19 8.91
CA LEU A 34 -11.02 -1.74 10.00
C LEU A 34 -10.22 -0.51 9.56
N MET A 35 -9.89 0.33 10.54
CA MET A 35 -9.03 1.50 10.37
C MET A 35 -7.69 1.29 11.09
N PRO A 36 -6.56 1.88 10.63
CA PRO A 36 -5.29 1.79 11.34
C PRO A 36 -5.32 2.30 12.79
N SER A 37 -6.25 3.21 13.09
CA SER A 37 -6.48 3.78 14.42
C SER A 37 -7.40 2.94 15.32
N ASP A 38 -7.98 1.84 14.82
CA ASP A 38 -8.83 0.97 15.64
C ASP A 38 -8.02 0.35 16.77
N ILE A 39 -8.66 0.22 17.94
CA ILE A 39 -8.04 -0.30 19.16
C ILE A 39 -8.57 -1.71 19.44
N PHE A 40 -7.66 -2.65 19.58
CA PHE A 40 -7.88 -4.06 19.81
C PHE A 40 -7.33 -4.48 21.18
N ASP A 41 -8.10 -5.29 21.91
CA ASP A 41 -7.70 -5.97 23.17
C ASP A 41 -6.88 -5.12 24.16
N ARG A 42 -7.35 -3.88 24.41
CA ARG A 42 -6.60 -2.84 25.14
C ARG A 42 -6.05 -3.30 26.51
N GLU A 43 -6.73 -4.23 27.16
CA GLU A 43 -6.38 -4.72 28.50
C GLU A 43 -5.24 -5.74 28.51
N ALA A 44 -5.02 -6.46 27.40
CA ALA A 44 -4.02 -7.52 27.29
C ALA A 44 -2.60 -7.01 26.95
N ARG A 45 -2.44 -5.71 26.68
CA ARG A 45 -1.17 -5.12 26.20
C ARG A 45 -0.07 -5.24 27.25
N THR A 46 1.16 -5.48 26.79
CA THR A 46 2.32 -5.48 27.67
C THR A 46 2.64 -4.05 28.13
N ALA A 47 3.04 -3.90 29.41
CA ALA A 47 3.34 -2.60 29.99
C ALA A 47 4.64 -2.02 29.39
N PRO A 48 4.74 -0.69 29.13
CA PRO A 48 5.88 -0.09 28.44
C PRO A 48 7.27 -0.40 29.03
N PRO A 49 7.47 -0.47 30.36
CA PRO A 49 8.76 -0.84 30.93
C PRO A 49 9.25 -2.25 30.56
N ARG A 50 8.35 -3.11 30.06
CA ARG A 50 8.65 -4.47 29.57
C ARG A 50 8.66 -4.55 28.03
N LEU A 51 8.68 -3.40 27.36
CA LEU A 51 8.77 -3.26 25.90
C LEU A 51 9.79 -2.15 25.53
N ALA A 52 10.90 -2.04 26.26
CA ALA A 52 11.90 -0.98 26.06
C ALA A 52 11.31 0.46 26.05
N GLY A 53 10.26 0.71 26.85
CA GLY A 53 9.57 2.00 26.90
C GLY A 53 8.57 2.24 25.75
N TYR A 54 8.42 1.31 24.81
CA TYR A 54 7.38 1.37 23.78
C TYR A 54 5.99 1.21 24.40
N ALA A 55 5.09 2.14 24.07
CA ALA A 55 3.71 2.09 24.52
C ALA A 55 2.82 1.49 23.42
N ASN A 56 2.50 0.20 23.54
CA ASN A 56 1.46 -0.41 22.71
C ASN A 56 0.14 0.35 22.94
N THR A 57 -0.39 1.00 21.91
CA THR A 57 -1.64 1.79 21.95
C THR A 57 -2.90 0.94 21.71
N GLY A 58 -2.72 -0.35 21.43
CA GLY A 58 -3.77 -1.31 21.07
C GLY A 58 -4.11 -1.31 19.60
N THR A 59 -3.44 -0.51 18.77
CA THR A 59 -3.64 -0.52 17.32
C THR A 59 -3.01 -1.74 16.67
N ALA A 60 -3.31 -1.98 15.40
CA ALA A 60 -2.64 -3.00 14.59
C ALA A 60 -1.10 -2.85 14.65
N LEU A 61 -0.60 -1.61 14.51
CA LEU A 61 0.83 -1.29 14.66
C LEU A 61 1.33 -1.62 16.08
N GLY A 62 0.59 -1.23 17.11
CA GLY A 62 0.98 -1.48 18.50
C GLY A 62 1.16 -2.95 18.82
N TRP A 63 0.26 -3.80 18.31
CA TRP A 63 0.35 -5.26 18.46
C TRP A 63 1.45 -5.88 17.62
N LEU A 64 1.66 -5.39 16.40
CA LEU A 64 2.75 -5.83 15.52
C LEU A 64 4.12 -5.54 16.17
N VAL A 65 4.33 -4.33 16.68
CA VAL A 65 5.56 -3.95 17.39
C VAL A 65 5.73 -4.71 18.71
N GLU A 66 4.66 -4.91 19.48
CA GLU A 66 4.72 -5.76 20.67
C GLU A 66 5.15 -7.17 20.31
N GLY A 67 4.62 -7.75 19.22
CA GLY A 67 5.07 -9.03 18.70
C GLY A 67 6.57 -9.07 18.43
N ALA A 68 7.08 -8.09 17.67
CA ALA A 68 8.50 -8.03 17.33
C ALA A 68 9.38 -8.03 18.59
N ILE A 69 9.11 -7.12 19.54
CA ILE A 69 9.86 -7.01 20.79
C ILE A 69 9.79 -8.29 21.65
N ARG A 70 8.62 -8.95 21.68
CA ARG A 70 8.37 -10.14 22.50
C ARG A 70 8.99 -11.42 21.92
N GLU A 71 9.52 -11.40 20.70
CA GLU A 71 10.25 -12.56 20.17
C GLU A 71 11.63 -12.74 20.84
N ASP A 72 12.13 -11.71 21.53
CA ASP A 72 13.27 -11.76 22.44
C ASP A 72 12.90 -12.22 23.86
N ASP A 73 11.70 -12.76 24.09
CA ASP A 73 11.33 -13.31 25.38
C ASP A 73 12.22 -14.51 25.77
N PHE A 74 12.53 -14.62 27.08
CA PHE A 74 13.44 -15.62 27.61
C PHE A 74 12.95 -16.19 28.96
N LYS A 75 13.35 -17.43 29.24
CA LYS A 75 13.06 -18.16 30.48
C LYS A 75 14.25 -18.17 31.42
N THR A 76 15.44 -18.45 30.90
CA THR A 76 16.63 -18.74 31.72
C THR A 76 17.68 -17.63 31.61
N THR A 77 18.02 -17.02 32.75
CA THR A 77 19.22 -16.18 32.88
C THR A 77 20.43 -17.09 33.10
N LEU A 78 21.38 -17.11 32.17
CA LEU A 78 22.69 -17.67 32.47
C LEU A 78 23.35 -16.80 33.56
N VAL A 79 23.99 -17.43 34.55
CA VAL A 79 24.66 -16.70 35.65
C VAL A 79 25.76 -15.79 35.07
N GLY A 80 25.58 -14.48 35.17
CA GLY A 80 26.51 -13.48 34.63
C GLY A 80 26.16 -12.90 33.27
N CYS A 81 25.02 -13.29 32.70
CA CYS A 81 24.49 -12.76 31.46
C CYS A 81 23.22 -11.98 31.76
N ASP A 82 23.18 -10.75 31.27
CA ASP A 82 22.08 -9.85 31.49
C ASP A 82 20.93 -10.19 30.53
N PRO A 83 19.71 -10.42 31.04
CA PRO A 83 18.58 -10.70 30.17
C PRO A 83 18.08 -9.46 29.41
N PRO A 84 17.35 -9.67 28.28
CA PRO A 84 16.54 -8.62 27.66
C PRO A 84 15.52 -8.02 28.64
N GLN A 85 15.12 -6.77 28.41
CA GLN A 85 14.08 -6.09 29.20
C GLN A 85 12.66 -6.50 28.80
N ASN A 86 12.40 -7.81 28.82
CA ASN A 86 11.13 -8.43 28.40
C ASN A 86 10.41 -9.16 29.55
N PRO A 87 9.09 -9.42 29.44
CA PRO A 87 8.38 -10.23 30.41
C PRO A 87 8.97 -11.65 30.49
N PRO A 88 9.06 -12.26 31.69
CA PRO A 88 9.50 -13.64 31.81
C PRO A 88 8.53 -14.59 31.10
N THR A 89 9.07 -15.56 30.38
CA THR A 89 8.29 -16.60 29.68
C THR A 89 8.77 -18.01 30.03
N PRO A 90 7.92 -19.02 29.82
CA PRO A 90 8.32 -20.42 29.95
C PRO A 90 9.21 -20.95 28.81
N ILE A 91 9.45 -20.13 27.78
CA ILE A 91 10.13 -20.47 26.52
C ILE A 91 11.36 -19.58 26.30
N ASP A 92 12.48 -20.16 25.85
CA ASP A 92 13.70 -19.42 25.45
C ASP A 92 13.68 -19.17 23.93
N ARG A 93 13.06 -18.08 23.49
CA ARG A 93 12.86 -17.81 22.04
C ARG A 93 14.17 -17.46 21.33
N ILE A 94 15.05 -16.72 21.99
CA ILE A 94 16.34 -16.24 21.47
C ILE A 94 17.27 -17.34 20.90
N ARG A 95 17.08 -18.60 21.32
CA ARG A 95 17.88 -19.72 20.78
C ARG A 95 17.53 -20.01 19.32
N ASN A 96 16.32 -19.65 18.90
CA ASN A 96 15.78 -19.96 17.58
C ASN A 96 15.90 -18.77 16.60
N HIS A 97 16.74 -17.78 16.89
CA HIS A 97 16.93 -16.56 16.06
C HIS A 97 17.99 -16.74 14.96
N PHE A 98 18.73 -17.85 15.00
CA PHE A 98 19.86 -18.10 14.12
C PHE A 98 19.48 -18.94 12.90
N PHE A 99 20.19 -18.71 11.79
CA PHE A 99 20.06 -19.50 10.56
C PHE A 99 21.35 -19.50 9.73
N ASP A 100 22.14 -20.57 9.83
CA ASP A 100 23.38 -20.74 9.05
C ASP A 100 23.09 -21.28 7.65
N VAL A 101 22.70 -20.36 6.75
CA VAL A 101 22.35 -20.66 5.35
C VAL A 101 23.51 -21.28 4.55
N GLN A 102 24.76 -21.09 4.98
CA GLN A 102 25.94 -21.62 4.27
C GLN A 102 26.32 -23.03 4.71
N ARG A 103 25.83 -23.51 5.85
CA ARG A 103 26.10 -24.85 6.39
C ARG A 103 24.84 -25.69 6.56
N GLY A 104 24.00 -25.70 5.53
CA GLY A 104 22.82 -26.57 5.48
C GLY A 104 21.54 -25.96 6.07
N GLY A 105 21.56 -24.71 6.54
CA GLY A 105 20.37 -24.03 7.05
C GLY A 105 19.99 -24.43 8.47
N GLU A 106 20.97 -24.76 9.29
CA GLU A 106 20.75 -25.12 10.70
C GLU A 106 20.54 -23.88 11.57
N GLY A 107 19.90 -24.08 12.73
CA GLY A 107 19.78 -23.05 13.77
C GLY A 107 21.08 -22.85 14.55
N LEU A 108 20.98 -22.18 15.70
CA LEU A 108 22.12 -22.01 16.61
C LEU A 108 22.66 -23.39 17.00
N HIS A 109 23.94 -23.63 16.78
CA HIS A 109 24.58 -24.88 17.18
C HIS A 109 25.98 -24.63 17.70
N VAL A 110 26.15 -24.74 19.01
CA VAL A 110 27.45 -24.73 19.68
C VAL A 110 27.59 -26.03 20.49
N PRO A 111 28.45 -26.97 20.05
CA PRO A 111 28.56 -28.31 20.65
C PRO A 111 28.74 -28.27 22.17
N GLY A 112 27.87 -28.98 22.89
CA GLY A 112 27.93 -29.10 24.34
C GLY A 112 27.54 -27.84 25.13
N LEU A 113 27.12 -26.77 24.46
CA LEU A 113 26.76 -25.50 25.08
C LEU A 113 25.29 -25.11 24.85
N VAL A 114 24.88 -24.92 23.60
CA VAL A 114 23.54 -24.46 23.25
C VAL A 114 23.16 -24.94 21.86
N SER A 115 21.88 -25.30 21.69
CA SER A 115 21.29 -25.59 20.40
C SER A 115 19.93 -24.91 20.30
N GLY A 116 19.57 -24.48 19.09
CA GLY A 116 18.27 -23.93 18.76
C GLY A 116 17.76 -24.44 17.42
N LEU A 117 16.49 -24.19 17.14
CA LEU A 117 15.84 -24.51 15.88
C LEU A 117 16.14 -23.41 14.84
N PRO A 118 16.13 -23.73 13.53
CA PRO A 118 16.36 -22.73 12.48
C PRO A 118 15.28 -21.65 12.48
N ALA A 119 15.67 -20.37 12.48
CA ALA A 119 14.75 -19.23 12.55
C ALA A 119 13.62 -19.24 11.50
N PRO A 120 13.87 -19.52 10.20
CA PRO A 120 12.79 -19.57 9.22
C PRO A 120 11.76 -20.65 9.55
N ARG A 121 12.22 -21.82 9.97
CA ARG A 121 11.33 -22.97 10.26
C ARG A 121 10.54 -22.75 11.55
N TRP A 122 11.14 -22.08 12.53
CA TRP A 122 10.48 -21.63 13.75
C TRP A 122 9.40 -20.57 13.47
N ALA A 123 9.70 -19.58 12.65
CA ALA A 123 8.76 -18.52 12.22
C ALA A 123 7.56 -19.09 11.46
N LEU A 124 7.82 -20.04 10.56
CA LEU A 124 6.81 -20.64 9.69
C LEU A 124 6.03 -21.79 10.36
N GLY A 125 6.36 -22.12 11.61
CA GLY A 125 5.69 -23.17 12.37
C GLY A 125 5.97 -24.59 11.87
N GLU A 126 7.07 -24.79 11.12
CA GLU A 126 7.49 -26.11 10.64
C GLU A 126 8.17 -26.95 11.73
N VAL A 127 8.73 -26.28 12.74
CA VAL A 127 9.39 -26.88 13.90
C VAL A 127 9.07 -26.08 15.15
N GLY A 128 8.94 -26.77 16.29
CA GLY A 128 8.72 -26.13 17.59
C GLY A 128 7.34 -25.46 17.78
N HIS A 129 6.45 -25.53 16.80
CA HIS A 129 5.05 -25.07 16.91
C HIS A 129 4.19 -26.08 17.66
N GLY A 130 3.28 -25.59 18.51
CA GLY A 130 2.45 -26.42 19.37
C GLY A 130 1.71 -25.63 20.45
N GLY A 131 1.08 -26.35 21.37
CA GLY A 131 0.28 -25.77 22.47
C GLY A 131 0.85 -26.05 23.87
N GLY A 132 2.06 -26.61 23.95
CA GLY A 132 2.80 -26.80 25.18
C GLY A 132 3.45 -25.49 25.66
N PRO A 133 3.83 -25.41 26.96
CA PRO A 133 4.38 -24.20 27.55
C PRO A 133 5.73 -23.76 26.98
N GLU A 134 6.43 -24.62 26.23
CA GLU A 134 7.70 -24.30 25.57
C GLU A 134 7.57 -24.27 24.04
N ASP A 135 6.35 -24.39 23.52
CA ASP A 135 6.09 -24.39 22.08
C ASP A 135 5.89 -22.95 21.56
N ASN A 136 6.17 -22.75 20.27
CA ASN A 136 5.87 -21.50 19.60
C ASN A 136 4.37 -21.37 19.33
N GLU A 137 3.70 -20.46 20.03
CA GLU A 137 2.28 -20.14 19.84
C GLU A 137 2.03 -18.94 18.91
N PHE A 138 3.07 -18.41 18.28
CA PHE A 138 3.02 -17.18 17.49
C PHE A 138 3.76 -17.30 16.15
N ALA A 139 3.62 -18.46 15.52
CA ALA A 139 4.12 -18.71 14.17
C ALA A 139 3.13 -18.23 13.09
N LEU A 140 3.54 -18.33 11.82
CA LEU A 140 2.70 -17.99 10.67
C LEU A 140 1.32 -18.71 10.67
N PRO A 141 1.21 -20.01 11.00
CA PRO A 141 -0.09 -20.68 11.11
C PRO A 141 -1.00 -20.05 12.18
N ASP A 142 -0.46 -19.58 13.30
CA ASP A 142 -1.23 -18.92 14.36
C ASP A 142 -1.74 -17.55 13.90
N ALA A 143 -0.92 -16.81 13.14
CA ALA A 143 -1.34 -15.56 12.51
C ALA A 143 -2.54 -15.80 11.57
N ARG A 144 -2.53 -16.87 10.77
CA ARG A 144 -3.67 -17.25 9.90
C ARG A 144 -4.90 -17.66 10.69
N LEU A 145 -4.74 -18.45 11.75
CA LEU A 145 -5.82 -18.85 12.64
C LEU A 145 -6.52 -17.63 13.24
N HIS A 146 -5.72 -16.70 13.75
CA HIS A 146 -6.22 -15.45 14.31
C HIS A 146 -6.82 -14.52 13.26
N GLN A 147 -6.29 -14.50 12.04
CA GLN A 147 -6.91 -13.80 10.92
C GLN A 147 -8.31 -14.34 10.64
N LEU A 148 -8.49 -15.66 10.51
CA LEU A 148 -9.82 -16.23 10.27
C LEU A 148 -10.76 -15.93 11.43
N ARG A 149 -10.34 -16.17 12.67
CA ARG A 149 -11.19 -15.94 13.86
C ARG A 149 -11.58 -14.48 14.05
N SER A 150 -10.71 -13.54 13.68
CA SER A 150 -11.07 -12.11 13.65
C SER A 150 -12.20 -11.80 12.67
N LEU A 151 -12.41 -12.63 11.65
CA LEU A 151 -13.49 -12.52 10.67
C LEU A 151 -14.76 -13.28 11.09
N THR A 152 -14.62 -14.42 11.77
CA THR A 152 -15.74 -15.35 11.96
C THR A 152 -16.28 -15.41 13.40
N GLU A 153 -15.54 -14.94 14.41
CA GLU A 153 -16.01 -15.07 15.80
C GLU A 153 -17.27 -14.23 16.08
N PRO A 154 -18.26 -14.74 16.84
CA PRO A 154 -19.55 -14.08 17.01
C PRO A 154 -19.46 -12.72 17.73
N SER A 155 -18.64 -12.62 18.77
CA SER A 155 -18.58 -11.43 19.62
C SER A 155 -17.51 -10.45 19.15
N ARG A 156 -17.80 -9.14 19.23
CA ARG A 156 -16.82 -8.10 18.90
C ARG A 156 -15.55 -8.19 19.77
N PRO A 157 -15.64 -8.34 21.11
CA PRO A 157 -14.44 -8.49 21.94
C PRO A 157 -13.56 -9.69 21.56
N THR A 158 -14.16 -10.85 21.23
CA THR A 158 -13.41 -12.03 20.79
C THR A 158 -12.70 -11.77 19.46
N ARG A 159 -13.36 -11.10 18.52
CA ARG A 159 -12.75 -10.71 17.24
C ARG A 159 -11.60 -9.73 17.43
N ASP A 160 -11.77 -8.73 18.29
CA ASP A 160 -10.72 -7.74 18.58
C ASP A 160 -9.50 -8.43 19.22
N ARG A 161 -9.70 -9.38 20.13
CA ARG A 161 -8.63 -10.23 20.67
C ARG A 161 -7.90 -11.02 19.57
N HIS A 162 -8.62 -11.61 18.64
CA HIS A 162 -7.98 -12.32 17.53
C HIS A 162 -7.29 -11.37 16.53
N ALA A 163 -7.81 -10.17 16.29
CA ALA A 163 -7.10 -9.16 15.51
C ALA A 163 -5.78 -8.76 16.20
N ALA A 164 -5.79 -8.53 17.50
CA ALA A 164 -4.59 -8.26 18.30
C ALA A 164 -3.56 -9.40 18.20
N LEU A 165 -4.00 -10.64 18.40
CA LEU A 165 -3.12 -11.81 18.33
C LEU A 165 -2.59 -12.05 16.91
N MET A 166 -3.38 -11.82 15.86
CA MET A 166 -2.90 -11.89 14.47
C MET A 166 -1.73 -10.95 14.23
N PHE A 167 -1.86 -9.67 14.60
CA PHE A 167 -0.78 -8.70 14.43
C PHE A 167 0.41 -9.02 15.33
N ARG A 168 0.18 -9.48 16.56
CA ARG A 168 1.26 -9.93 17.43
C ARG A 168 2.06 -11.10 16.84
N SER A 169 1.38 -12.14 16.34
CA SER A 169 2.05 -13.28 15.66
C SER A 169 2.86 -12.81 14.46
N LEU A 170 2.31 -11.90 13.63
CA LEU A 170 3.06 -11.32 12.52
C LEU A 170 4.30 -10.55 12.97
N GLY A 171 4.25 -9.85 14.11
CA GLY A 171 5.40 -9.16 14.67
C GLY A 171 6.54 -10.11 15.02
N GLN A 172 6.21 -11.26 15.58
CA GLN A 172 7.20 -12.29 15.94
C GLN A 172 7.83 -12.95 14.69
N VAL A 173 7.04 -13.16 13.64
CA VAL A 173 7.56 -13.60 12.34
C VAL A 173 8.48 -12.54 11.72
N LEU A 174 8.12 -11.24 11.83
CA LEU A 174 8.94 -10.14 11.33
C LEU A 174 10.26 -10.03 12.07
N HIS A 175 10.27 -10.16 13.41
CA HIS A 175 11.50 -10.16 14.21
C HIS A 175 12.53 -11.15 13.67
N LEU A 176 12.12 -12.41 13.46
CA LEU A 176 13.01 -13.47 12.97
C LEU A 176 13.53 -13.17 11.55
N LEU A 177 12.76 -12.46 10.73
CA LEU A 177 13.21 -12.01 9.41
C LEU A 177 14.18 -10.83 9.54
N GLU A 178 13.91 -9.88 10.45
CA GLU A 178 14.79 -8.76 10.76
C GLU A 178 16.14 -9.24 11.31
N ASP A 179 16.17 -10.32 12.10
CA ASP A 179 17.41 -10.98 12.54
C ASP A 179 18.25 -11.51 11.38
N MET A 180 17.65 -11.81 10.23
CA MET A 180 18.43 -12.20 9.05
C MET A 180 19.23 -11.01 8.48
N ALA A 181 18.90 -9.77 8.84
CA ALA A 181 19.71 -8.57 8.58
C ALA A 181 20.80 -8.34 9.65
N GLN A 182 21.01 -9.29 10.54
CA GLN A 182 22.05 -9.31 11.55
C GLN A 182 23.06 -10.43 11.17
N PRO A 183 24.31 -10.10 10.77
CA PRO A 183 25.22 -11.12 10.25
C PRO A 183 25.63 -12.22 11.24
N GLN A 184 25.61 -11.95 12.55
CA GLN A 184 25.90 -12.95 13.60
C GLN A 184 24.80 -14.02 13.68
N HIS A 185 23.54 -13.63 13.52
CA HIS A 185 22.40 -14.57 13.46
C HIS A 185 22.46 -15.48 12.23
N THR A 186 22.99 -15.01 11.10
CA THR A 186 23.07 -15.78 9.85
C THR A 186 24.38 -16.55 9.65
N ARG A 187 25.30 -16.47 10.62
CA ARG A 187 26.64 -17.10 10.57
C ARG A 187 26.96 -17.94 11.80
N ASN A 188 25.94 -18.28 12.60
CA ASN A 188 26.04 -19.08 13.83
C ASN A 188 27.09 -18.51 14.82
N ASP A 189 27.11 -17.19 14.98
CA ASP A 189 28.07 -16.49 15.85
C ASP A 189 27.38 -16.11 17.17
N LEU A 190 27.44 -17.00 18.16
CA LEU A 190 26.81 -16.86 19.48
C LEU A 190 27.29 -15.60 20.24
N HIS A 191 26.37 -14.84 20.85
CA HIS A 191 26.67 -13.57 21.56
C HIS A 191 25.76 -13.28 22.79
N PRO A 192 25.81 -14.10 23.87
CA PRO A 192 24.81 -14.18 24.93
C PRO A 192 24.80 -13.04 25.98
N GLY A 193 25.42 -11.89 25.74
CA GLY A 193 25.29 -10.75 26.66
C GLY A 193 26.04 -10.85 27.99
N CYS A 194 27.08 -11.69 28.11
CA CYS A 194 27.71 -12.00 29.40
C CYS A 194 28.87 -11.05 29.75
N GLU A 195 28.81 -10.35 30.90
CA GLU A 195 29.79 -9.33 31.29
C GLU A 195 30.75 -9.72 32.44
N ASN A 196 30.70 -10.95 32.98
CA ASN A 196 31.58 -11.33 34.10
C ASN A 196 32.87 -12.05 33.67
N ALA A 197 33.94 -11.88 34.47
CA ALA A 197 35.30 -12.32 34.16
C ALA A 197 35.51 -13.86 34.10
N LEU A 198 34.58 -14.64 34.66
CA LEU A 198 34.61 -16.11 34.57
C LEU A 198 33.89 -16.59 33.30
N SER A 199 32.73 -16.01 32.99
CA SER A 199 31.93 -16.35 31.79
C SER A 199 32.59 -15.82 30.51
N GLY A 200 33.15 -14.61 30.49
CA GLY A 200 33.80 -14.03 29.30
C GLY A 200 35.10 -14.73 28.86
N ARG A 201 35.63 -15.68 29.64
CA ARG A 201 36.76 -16.54 29.24
C ARG A 201 36.32 -17.82 28.53
N VAL A 202 35.04 -18.19 28.65
CA VAL A 202 34.49 -19.48 28.17
C VAL A 202 33.35 -19.26 27.16
N LEU A 203 32.61 -18.15 27.28
CA LEU A 203 31.49 -17.77 26.44
C LEU A 203 31.83 -16.49 25.67
N PRO A 204 31.36 -16.36 24.41
CA PRO A 204 31.51 -15.13 23.64
C PRO A 204 30.91 -13.90 24.37
N GLU A 205 31.51 -12.73 24.13
CA GLU A 205 30.99 -11.45 24.65
C GLU A 205 29.63 -11.07 24.01
N ARG A 206 28.99 -10.04 24.57
CA ARG A 206 27.80 -9.41 23.98
C ARG A 206 28.02 -8.92 22.55
N SER A 207 26.93 -8.82 21.77
CA SER A 207 26.98 -8.22 20.45
C SER A 207 27.23 -6.71 20.53
N TRP A 208 28.42 -6.27 20.15
CA TRP A 208 28.74 -4.85 20.04
C TRP A 208 28.06 -4.17 18.84
N TYR A 209 27.64 -4.94 17.83
CA TYR A 209 26.89 -4.42 16.69
C TYR A 209 25.47 -4.04 17.11
N GLU A 210 24.73 -4.97 17.74
CA GLU A 210 23.36 -4.75 18.20
C GLU A 210 23.31 -3.61 19.22
N ALA A 211 24.22 -3.62 20.20
CA ALA A 211 24.32 -2.52 21.17
C ALA A 211 24.53 -1.16 20.47
N TYR A 212 25.41 -1.09 19.48
CA TYR A 212 25.65 0.15 18.74
C TYR A 212 24.43 0.60 17.92
N VAL A 213 23.74 -0.32 17.23
CA VAL A 213 22.56 -0.02 16.42
C VAL A 213 21.39 0.41 17.30
N GLU A 214 21.16 -0.24 18.44
CA GLU A 214 20.16 0.17 19.44
C GLU A 214 20.43 1.58 19.97
N HIS A 215 21.69 1.92 20.29
CA HIS A 215 22.04 3.28 20.68
C HIS A 215 21.76 4.32 19.58
N ARG A 216 21.94 3.96 18.30
CA ARG A 216 21.55 4.80 17.15
C ARG A 216 20.03 4.93 17.04
N ALA A 217 19.28 3.86 17.26
CA ALA A 217 17.82 3.85 17.29
C ALA A 217 17.26 4.77 18.38
N LEU A 218 17.91 4.78 19.55
CA LEU A 218 17.58 5.63 20.69
C LEU A 218 18.09 7.08 20.56
N GLY A 219 18.98 7.35 19.59
CA GLY A 219 19.63 8.67 19.45
C GLY A 219 20.53 9.04 20.63
N THR A 220 21.17 8.03 21.25
CA THR A 220 22.00 8.20 22.45
C THR A 220 23.49 8.03 22.16
N VAL A 221 24.35 8.47 23.08
CA VAL A 221 25.81 8.38 22.93
C VAL A 221 26.27 6.93 23.15
N PHE A 222 27.08 6.40 22.24
CA PHE A 222 27.72 5.10 22.39
C PHE A 222 29.20 5.25 22.73
N ARG A 223 29.63 4.78 23.90
CA ARG A 223 31.04 4.83 24.37
C ARG A 223 31.70 6.21 24.19
N GLY A 224 30.98 7.28 24.54
CA GLY A 224 31.47 8.65 24.45
C GLY A 224 31.42 9.28 23.05
N ARG A 225 30.87 8.58 22.04
CA ARG A 225 30.69 9.09 20.67
C ARG A 225 29.21 9.31 20.36
N PRO A 226 28.82 10.47 19.81
CA PRO A 226 27.48 10.67 19.27
C PRO A 226 27.17 9.64 18.19
N THR A 227 25.95 9.12 18.18
CA THR A 227 25.46 8.20 17.16
C THR A 227 24.88 8.95 15.96
N VAL A 228 24.92 8.31 14.79
CA VAL A 228 24.26 8.79 13.57
C VAL A 228 22.89 8.13 13.46
N PRO A 229 21.83 8.83 13.01
CA PRO A 229 20.52 8.23 12.78
C PRO A 229 20.56 6.99 11.89
N LEU A 230 19.60 6.08 12.08
CA LEU A 230 19.46 4.88 11.25
C LEU A 230 18.97 5.24 9.84
N GLN A 231 19.57 4.62 8.83
CA GLN A 231 19.05 4.64 7.47
C GLN A 231 18.13 3.44 7.30
N LEU A 232 16.83 3.67 7.10
CA LEU A 232 15.81 2.63 7.05
C LEU A 232 15.10 2.53 5.69
N ALA A 233 15.38 3.47 4.79
CA ALA A 233 14.78 3.54 3.46
C ALA A 233 15.82 3.33 2.35
N GLY A 234 15.34 2.97 1.15
CA GLY A 234 16.14 2.93 -0.08
C GLY A 234 16.45 1.54 -0.63
N ALA A 235 16.01 0.46 0.02
CA ALA A 235 16.05 -0.88 -0.57
C ALA A 235 14.76 -1.20 -1.33
N ALA A 236 14.86 -2.03 -2.36
CA ALA A 236 13.70 -2.54 -3.09
C ALA A 236 13.01 -3.68 -2.32
N THR A 237 11.69 -3.69 -2.32
CA THR A 237 10.86 -4.73 -1.68
C THR A 237 10.91 -6.03 -2.51
N PRO A 238 11.39 -7.16 -1.96
CA PRO A 238 11.37 -8.44 -2.64
C PRO A 238 9.94 -9.03 -2.71
N ARG A 239 9.71 -9.93 -3.66
CA ARG A 239 8.42 -10.64 -3.85
C ARG A 239 8.65 -12.11 -4.22
N PRO A 240 9.21 -12.93 -3.31
CA PRO A 240 9.31 -14.36 -3.53
C PRO A 240 7.92 -15.02 -3.52
N ASP A 241 7.82 -16.18 -4.16
CA ASP A 241 6.58 -16.98 -4.25
C ASP A 241 6.25 -17.73 -2.94
N THR A 242 7.20 -17.80 -1.99
CA THR A 242 7.05 -18.50 -0.72
C THR A 242 7.50 -17.64 0.46
N PHE A 243 6.92 -17.87 1.64
CA PHE A 243 7.39 -17.23 2.86
C PHE A 243 8.85 -17.55 3.20
N SER A 244 9.30 -18.80 2.96
CA SER A 244 10.70 -19.19 3.17
C SER A 244 11.67 -18.41 2.31
N GLY A 245 11.26 -17.99 1.09
CA GLY A 245 12.06 -17.21 0.16
C GLY A 245 12.49 -15.84 0.69
N PHE A 246 11.75 -15.26 1.66
CA PHE A 246 12.19 -14.02 2.32
C PHE A 246 13.45 -14.24 3.17
N PHE A 247 13.61 -15.43 3.76
CA PHE A 247 14.77 -15.78 4.58
C PHE A 247 15.91 -16.29 3.71
N ALA A 248 15.65 -17.32 2.90
CA ALA A 248 16.62 -17.91 1.98
C ALA A 248 15.95 -18.49 0.74
N ALA A 249 16.64 -18.38 -0.40
CA ALA A 249 16.10 -18.76 -1.69
C ALA A 249 17.14 -19.48 -2.54
N SER A 250 16.71 -20.28 -3.51
CA SER A 250 17.60 -21.05 -4.38
C SER A 250 18.51 -20.17 -5.25
N ASP A 251 18.03 -18.98 -5.61
CA ASP A 251 18.77 -17.92 -6.31
C ASP A 251 19.62 -17.05 -5.37
N ARG A 252 19.62 -17.36 -4.06
CA ARG A 252 20.32 -16.64 -2.99
C ARG A 252 19.82 -15.21 -2.79
N ALA A 253 18.55 -14.94 -3.14
CA ALA A 253 17.93 -13.63 -2.94
C ALA A 253 17.30 -13.45 -1.56
N GLY A 254 17.32 -14.45 -0.67
CA GLY A 254 16.81 -14.29 0.70
C GLY A 254 17.67 -13.34 1.54
N LEU A 255 17.11 -12.76 2.60
CA LEU A 255 17.82 -11.80 3.45
C LEU A 255 19.00 -12.46 4.19
N ALA A 256 18.83 -13.72 4.62
CA ALA A 256 19.89 -14.48 5.27
C ALA A 256 21.01 -14.84 4.30
N ASP A 257 20.66 -15.22 3.06
CA ASP A 257 21.63 -15.44 1.99
C ASP A 257 22.47 -14.17 1.77
N PHE A 258 21.81 -13.02 1.64
CA PHE A 258 22.50 -11.76 1.40
C PHE A 258 23.41 -11.38 2.58
N SER A 259 22.90 -11.42 3.81
CA SER A 259 23.64 -11.05 5.02
C SER A 259 24.84 -11.97 5.26
N SER A 260 24.61 -13.29 5.29
CA SER A 260 25.63 -14.29 5.58
C SER A 260 26.76 -14.26 4.56
N ARG A 261 26.47 -14.08 3.27
CA ARG A 261 27.48 -14.18 2.20
C ARG A 261 28.26 -12.88 1.97
N ASN A 262 27.81 -11.75 2.50
CA ASN A 262 28.42 -10.45 2.22
C ASN A 262 29.14 -9.81 3.42
N PHE A 263 28.87 -10.24 4.65
CA PHE A 263 29.45 -9.64 5.84
C PHE A 263 30.23 -10.64 6.69
N PHE A 264 31.32 -10.17 7.29
CA PHE A 264 32.02 -10.88 8.36
C PHE A 264 31.40 -10.52 9.72
N THR A 265 31.56 -11.41 10.69
CA THR A 265 31.19 -11.16 12.10
C THR A 265 32.41 -11.25 12.99
N SER A 266 32.29 -10.88 14.27
CA SER A 266 33.41 -10.97 15.22
C SER A 266 33.97 -12.40 15.31
N GLY A 267 33.10 -13.40 15.48
CA GLY A 267 33.47 -14.81 15.61
C GLY A 267 33.81 -15.52 14.29
N THR A 268 33.51 -14.91 13.14
CA THR A 268 33.72 -15.53 11.82
C THR A 268 34.54 -14.65 10.86
N ASN A 269 35.32 -13.73 11.40
CA ASN A 269 36.18 -12.82 10.64
C ASN A 269 37.40 -13.52 10.03
N LEU A 270 38.15 -12.76 9.23
CA LEU A 270 39.48 -13.10 8.74
C LEU A 270 40.47 -13.29 9.91
N GLY A 271 41.44 -14.21 9.78
CA GLY A 271 42.58 -14.31 10.72
C GLY A 271 42.65 -15.52 11.66
N GLY A 272 41.81 -16.54 11.50
CA GLY A 272 41.88 -17.79 12.29
C GLY A 272 43.06 -18.70 11.89
N VAL A 273 43.74 -19.31 12.89
CA VAL A 273 44.88 -20.24 12.67
C VAL A 273 44.42 -21.66 12.34
N LEU A 274 43.42 -22.17 13.06
CA LEU A 274 42.93 -23.55 12.94
C LEU A 274 41.75 -23.68 11.96
N ASN A 275 40.90 -22.67 11.87
CA ASN A 275 39.73 -22.66 10.98
C ASN A 275 39.43 -21.21 10.51
N PRO A 276 40.11 -20.72 9.47
CA PRO A 276 39.92 -19.34 8.99
C PRO A 276 38.47 -19.12 8.52
N CYS A 277 37.87 -17.98 8.91
CA CYS A 277 36.45 -17.65 8.69
C CYS A 277 35.48 -18.76 9.12
N THR A 278 35.90 -19.57 10.09
CA THR A 278 35.20 -20.76 10.60
C THR A 278 34.81 -21.79 9.52
N GLY A 279 35.37 -21.72 8.32
CA GLY A 279 35.05 -22.61 7.21
C GLY A 279 33.80 -22.20 6.41
N LEU A 280 33.31 -20.97 6.58
CA LEU A 280 32.29 -20.39 5.70
C LEU A 280 32.89 -20.06 4.33
N ALA A 281 32.15 -20.35 3.27
CA ALA A 281 32.60 -20.14 1.89
C ALA A 281 32.59 -18.64 1.53
N GLU A 282 31.60 -17.90 2.02
CA GLU A 282 31.39 -16.49 1.74
C GLU A 282 31.22 -15.67 3.04
N PRO A 283 31.67 -14.40 3.08
CA PRO A 283 32.56 -13.77 2.12
C PRO A 283 33.88 -14.55 2.01
N ALA A 284 34.49 -14.52 0.83
CA ALA A 284 35.69 -15.30 0.56
C ALA A 284 36.78 -15.01 1.61
N CYS A 285 37.32 -16.08 2.20
CA CYS A 285 38.23 -16.01 3.33
C CYS A 285 39.68 -15.71 2.91
N ASN A 286 39.88 -14.60 2.20
CA ASN A 286 41.18 -14.13 1.75
C ASN A 286 41.21 -12.60 1.84
N ALA A 287 42.06 -12.02 2.68
CA ALA A 287 42.12 -10.57 2.84
C ALA A 287 42.62 -9.84 1.59
N GLU A 288 43.41 -10.49 0.73
CA GLU A 288 44.09 -9.87 -0.42
C GLU A 288 43.16 -9.56 -1.60
N ILE A 289 41.96 -10.15 -1.62
CA ILE A 289 40.99 -9.93 -2.71
C ILE A 289 40.04 -8.75 -2.45
N TYR A 290 40.14 -8.10 -1.30
CA TYR A 290 39.31 -6.96 -0.93
C TYR A 290 40.03 -5.66 -1.24
N ASP A 291 39.31 -4.70 -1.83
CA ASP A 291 39.80 -3.33 -1.95
C ASP A 291 40.06 -2.74 -0.57
N THR A 292 40.97 -1.78 -0.48
CA THR A 292 41.34 -1.19 0.82
C THR A 292 41.14 0.31 0.84
N ARG A 293 40.70 0.82 1.98
CA ARG A 293 40.63 2.26 2.23
C ARG A 293 41.18 2.59 3.60
N ASP A 294 42.19 3.44 3.62
CA ASP A 294 42.78 3.96 4.84
C ASP A 294 41.98 5.18 5.31
N VAL A 295 41.40 5.10 6.51
CA VAL A 295 40.62 6.18 7.13
C VAL A 295 41.41 6.74 8.30
N PRO A 296 41.71 8.05 8.35
CA PRO A 296 42.46 8.63 9.46
C PRO A 296 41.65 8.50 10.75
N HIS A 297 42.26 7.89 11.77
CA HIS A 297 41.66 7.78 13.09
C HIS A 297 42.51 8.51 14.11
N VAL A 298 41.85 9.36 14.89
CA VAL A 298 42.48 10.18 15.92
C VAL A 298 42.14 9.61 17.30
N VAL A 299 43.16 9.31 18.07
CA VAL A 299 43.05 8.81 19.44
C VAL A 299 43.76 9.78 20.38
N VAL A 300 43.06 10.22 21.43
CA VAL A 300 43.68 10.98 22.51
C VAL A 300 44.22 9.99 23.54
N THR A 301 45.52 10.03 23.80
CA THR A 301 46.15 9.15 24.79
C THR A 301 45.71 9.54 26.20
N ALA A 302 45.96 8.64 27.17
CA ALA A 302 45.73 8.94 28.58
C ALA A 302 46.53 10.17 29.10
N LYS A 303 47.56 10.62 28.36
CA LYS A 303 48.35 11.83 28.67
C LYS A 303 47.82 13.10 27.98
N GLY A 304 46.77 12.98 27.16
CA GLY A 304 46.21 14.07 26.38
C GLY A 304 46.86 14.27 25.00
N ASP A 305 47.86 13.45 24.65
CA ASP A 305 48.50 13.53 23.32
C ASP A 305 47.51 13.08 22.24
N VAL A 306 47.49 13.79 21.11
CA VAL A 306 46.67 13.43 19.96
C VAL A 306 47.50 12.57 19.01
N LEU A 307 47.17 11.27 18.92
CA LEU A 307 47.75 10.36 17.94
C LEU A 307 46.82 10.25 16.74
N SER A 308 47.36 10.34 15.53
CA SER A 308 46.63 10.10 14.29
C SER A 308 47.28 8.96 13.53
N ALA A 309 46.52 7.90 13.25
CA ALA A 309 46.96 6.77 12.45
C ALA A 309 45.82 6.30 11.53
N PRO A 310 46.12 5.89 10.28
CA PRO A 310 45.09 5.34 9.41
C PRO A 310 44.62 3.97 9.92
N VAL A 311 43.32 3.77 9.95
CA VAL A 311 42.67 2.47 10.09
C VAL A 311 42.37 1.94 8.69
N ARG A 312 42.87 0.74 8.37
CA ARG A 312 42.67 0.13 7.05
C ARG A 312 41.41 -0.71 7.01
N LEU A 313 40.42 -0.25 6.26
CA LEU A 313 39.18 -0.97 5.98
C LEU A 313 39.36 -1.90 4.78
N LEU A 314 38.76 -3.08 4.84
CA LEU A 314 38.54 -3.95 3.69
C LEU A 314 37.15 -3.70 3.12
N LEU A 315 37.09 -3.41 1.83
CA LEU A 315 35.89 -3.01 1.11
C LEU A 315 35.43 -4.13 0.17
N ARG A 316 34.11 -4.22 0.00
CA ARG A 316 33.46 -5.14 -0.93
C ARG A 316 32.42 -4.39 -1.74
N THR A 317 32.35 -4.69 -3.04
CA THR A 317 31.17 -4.37 -3.86
C THR A 317 30.21 -5.54 -3.76
N MET A 318 29.00 -5.27 -3.27
CA MET A 318 27.92 -6.25 -3.15
C MET A 318 26.97 -6.12 -4.33
N ARG A 319 26.14 -7.12 -4.58
CA ARG A 319 25.07 -7.05 -5.59
C ARG A 319 23.74 -7.10 -4.89
N ASP A 320 22.91 -6.09 -5.09
CA ASP A 320 21.55 -6.08 -4.54
C ASP A 320 20.75 -7.27 -5.10
N PRO A 321 20.15 -8.11 -4.26
CA PRO A 321 19.51 -9.35 -4.70
C PRO A 321 18.21 -9.11 -5.48
N VAL A 322 17.55 -7.96 -5.30
CA VAL A 322 16.25 -7.64 -5.90
C VAL A 322 16.43 -6.90 -7.24
N THR A 323 17.29 -5.89 -7.28
CA THR A 323 17.51 -5.01 -8.43
C THR A 323 18.72 -5.41 -9.27
N GLY A 324 19.63 -6.22 -8.71
CA GLY A 324 20.91 -6.54 -9.34
C GLY A 324 21.93 -5.40 -9.35
N THR A 325 21.60 -4.25 -8.77
CA THR A 325 22.45 -3.05 -8.74
C THR A 325 23.68 -3.28 -7.85
N PRO A 326 24.88 -2.86 -8.26
CA PRO A 326 26.06 -2.94 -7.39
C PRO A 326 25.95 -1.96 -6.22
N ILE A 327 26.42 -2.38 -5.06
CA ILE A 327 26.54 -1.59 -3.82
C ILE A 327 28.04 -1.50 -3.51
N PRO A 328 28.74 -0.45 -3.99
CA PRO A 328 30.18 -0.35 -3.88
C PRO A 328 30.63 0.08 -2.48
N ASP A 329 31.94 -0.03 -2.22
CA ASP A 329 32.64 0.57 -1.09
C ASP A 329 32.13 0.19 0.32
N VAL A 330 31.55 -0.99 0.48
CA VAL A 330 31.02 -1.47 1.77
C VAL A 330 32.15 -2.01 2.63
N ALA A 331 32.38 -1.42 3.80
CA ALA A 331 33.45 -1.82 4.71
C ALA A 331 33.09 -3.09 5.52
N VAL A 332 33.62 -4.25 5.11
CA VAL A 332 33.24 -5.56 5.67
C VAL A 332 34.16 -6.07 6.79
N SER A 333 35.40 -5.57 6.87
CA SER A 333 36.34 -5.88 7.95
C SER A 333 37.38 -4.77 8.11
N THR A 334 38.13 -4.79 9.21
CA THR A 334 39.21 -3.84 9.48
C THR A 334 40.48 -4.60 9.83
N ARG A 335 41.60 -4.23 9.20
CA ARG A 335 42.92 -4.73 9.61
C ARG A 335 43.38 -4.00 10.89
N SER A 336 43.78 -4.77 11.89
CA SER A 336 44.26 -4.24 13.17
C SER A 336 45.52 -3.37 12.98
N VAL A 337 45.54 -2.20 13.62
CA VAL A 337 46.71 -1.32 13.68
C VAL A 337 47.73 -1.75 14.74
N TRP A 338 47.33 -2.62 15.68
CA TRP A 338 48.16 -3.04 16.82
C TRP A 338 49.07 -4.22 16.51
N ASP A 339 48.67 -5.06 15.56
CA ASP A 339 49.39 -6.30 15.26
C ASP A 339 50.49 -6.12 14.20
N HIS A 340 50.63 -4.92 13.65
CA HIS A 340 51.67 -4.59 12.66
C HIS A 340 53.09 -4.97 13.12
N HIS A 341 53.42 -4.78 14.40
CA HIS A 341 54.73 -5.17 14.95
C HIS A 341 54.88 -6.68 15.13
N LEU A 342 53.78 -7.40 15.39
CA LEU A 342 53.76 -8.86 15.47
C LEU A 342 53.90 -9.47 14.07
N GLU A 343 53.29 -8.86 13.06
CA GLU A 343 53.45 -9.24 11.65
C GLU A 343 54.88 -9.10 11.16
N GLN A 344 55.57 -8.02 11.53
CA GLN A 344 57.02 -7.85 11.24
C GLN A 344 57.89 -8.96 11.86
N ARG A 345 57.37 -9.69 12.85
CA ARG A 345 58.00 -10.85 13.48
C ARG A 345 57.45 -12.20 13.01
N GLY A 346 56.70 -12.20 11.91
CA GLY A 346 56.16 -13.41 11.28
C GLY A 346 54.77 -13.86 11.80
N SER A 347 54.09 -13.06 12.62
CA SER A 347 52.69 -13.35 13.00
C SER A 347 51.74 -13.02 11.85
N ARG A 348 50.55 -13.62 11.84
CA ARG A 348 49.52 -13.29 10.83
C ARG A 348 48.81 -11.97 11.19
N PRO A 349 48.30 -11.22 10.19
CA PRO A 349 47.48 -10.05 10.44
C PRO A 349 46.21 -10.43 11.22
N ALA A 350 45.84 -9.58 12.18
CA ALA A 350 44.56 -9.70 12.87
C ALA A 350 43.52 -8.76 12.25
N PHE A 351 42.26 -9.20 12.28
CA PHE A 351 41.13 -8.44 11.76
C PHE A 351 40.07 -8.28 12.85
N SER A 352 39.40 -7.13 12.82
CA SER A 352 38.38 -6.78 13.81
C SER A 352 37.23 -6.02 13.13
N LEU A 353 36.12 -5.90 13.84
CA LEU A 353 35.04 -5.00 13.47
C LEU A 353 35.01 -3.82 14.42
N ASN A 354 34.76 -2.64 13.88
CA ASN A 354 34.57 -1.41 14.65
C ASN A 354 33.36 -0.64 14.12
N ILE A 355 33.07 0.53 14.71
CA ILE A 355 31.90 1.34 14.35
C ILE A 355 31.84 1.70 12.85
N LEU A 356 32.97 1.83 12.15
CA LEU A 356 32.98 2.11 10.71
C LEU A 356 32.46 0.91 9.89
N ASN A 357 32.74 -0.31 10.34
CA ASN A 357 32.16 -1.52 9.76
C ASN A 357 30.67 -1.62 10.10
N TYR A 358 30.31 -1.34 11.35
CA TYR A 358 28.92 -1.39 11.80
C TYR A 358 28.04 -0.34 11.09
N ASP A 359 28.57 0.85 10.84
CA ASP A 359 27.88 1.88 10.04
C ASP A 359 27.62 1.39 8.62
N ALA A 360 28.63 0.79 7.97
CA ALA A 360 28.50 0.24 6.62
C ALA A 360 27.52 -0.96 6.58
N MET A 361 27.57 -1.84 7.57
CA MET A 361 26.64 -2.96 7.73
C MET A 361 25.20 -2.46 7.88
N ALA A 362 24.95 -1.56 8.84
CA ALA A 362 23.62 -1.04 9.11
C ALA A 362 23.03 -0.26 7.92
N ALA A 363 23.85 0.54 7.22
CA ALA A 363 23.41 1.30 6.04
C ALA A 363 22.96 0.40 4.88
N VAL A 364 23.47 -0.83 4.80
CA VAL A 364 23.07 -1.81 3.79
C VAL A 364 21.94 -2.71 4.29
N LEU A 365 22.03 -3.20 5.52
CA LEU A 365 21.15 -4.28 6.01
C LEU A 365 19.82 -3.76 6.55
N LEU A 366 19.78 -2.62 7.26
CA LEU A 366 18.52 -2.14 7.86
C LEU A 366 17.47 -1.70 6.84
N PRO A 367 17.80 -0.98 5.74
CA PRO A 367 16.81 -0.73 4.69
C PRO A 367 16.26 -2.01 4.07
N ARG A 368 17.08 -3.07 4.00
CA ARG A 368 16.66 -4.39 3.49
C ARG A 368 15.79 -5.12 4.49
N ALA A 369 16.09 -5.06 5.79
CA ALA A 369 15.20 -5.59 6.84
C ALA A 369 13.79 -5.02 6.70
N VAL A 370 13.69 -3.68 6.58
CA VAL A 370 12.42 -2.99 6.35
C VAL A 370 11.76 -3.42 5.05
N ALA A 371 12.50 -3.45 3.94
CA ALA A 371 11.95 -3.82 2.63
C ALA A 371 11.45 -5.28 2.59
N TYR A 372 12.17 -6.21 3.19
CA TYR A 372 11.78 -7.62 3.30
C TYR A 372 10.58 -7.78 4.24
N GLY A 373 10.54 -7.05 5.36
CA GLY A 373 9.37 -7.01 6.24
C GLY A 373 8.12 -6.47 5.54
N THR A 374 8.23 -5.38 4.78
CA THR A 374 7.15 -4.88 3.92
C THR A 374 6.69 -5.94 2.92
N GLY A 375 7.63 -6.63 2.27
CA GLY A 375 7.33 -7.68 1.31
C GLY A 375 6.61 -8.88 1.95
N LEU A 376 7.03 -9.29 3.15
CA LEU A 376 6.38 -10.38 3.89
C LEU A 376 4.96 -10.02 4.30
N LEU A 377 4.74 -8.79 4.79
CA LEU A 377 3.39 -8.29 5.10
C LEU A 377 2.52 -8.23 3.84
N ASP A 378 3.05 -7.71 2.74
CA ASP A 378 2.34 -7.69 1.46
C ASP A 378 1.98 -9.11 0.99
N HIS A 379 2.91 -10.06 1.13
CA HIS A 379 2.68 -11.47 0.81
C HIS A 379 1.63 -12.10 1.74
N PHE A 380 1.64 -11.80 3.05
CA PHE A 380 0.63 -12.30 3.98
C PHE A 380 -0.78 -11.83 3.59
N PHE A 381 -0.95 -10.56 3.23
CA PHE A 381 -2.24 -9.98 2.87
C PHE A 381 -2.55 -10.00 1.36
N ARG A 382 -1.85 -10.83 0.57
CA ARG A 382 -2.03 -10.91 -0.90
C ARG A 382 -3.37 -11.49 -1.35
N GLY A 383 -4.04 -12.25 -0.48
CA GLY A 383 -5.39 -12.75 -0.73
C GLY A 383 -6.42 -11.62 -0.73
N ARG A 384 -7.01 -11.33 -1.90
CA ARG A 384 -8.02 -10.26 -2.07
C ARG A 384 -9.28 -10.80 -2.73
N LEU A 385 -10.42 -10.36 -2.22
CA LEU A 385 -11.74 -10.71 -2.73
C LEU A 385 -12.50 -9.44 -3.11
N ASP A 386 -13.36 -9.56 -4.12
CA ASP A 386 -14.42 -8.59 -4.40
C ASP A 386 -15.78 -9.28 -4.42
N ALA A 387 -16.56 -9.01 -3.39
CA ALA A 387 -17.80 -9.70 -3.08
C ALA A 387 -18.99 -8.74 -3.12
N SER A 388 -20.14 -9.25 -3.56
CA SER A 388 -21.39 -8.50 -3.57
C SER A 388 -22.58 -9.43 -3.30
N VAL A 389 -23.56 -8.92 -2.56
CA VAL A 389 -24.80 -9.64 -2.23
C VAL A 389 -25.94 -9.05 -3.03
N HIS A 390 -26.72 -9.92 -3.68
CA HIS A 390 -27.88 -9.56 -4.48
C HIS A 390 -29.08 -10.44 -4.08
N PRO A 391 -30.32 -10.02 -4.34
CA PRO A 391 -31.45 -10.94 -4.32
C PRO A 391 -31.18 -12.12 -5.26
N ALA A 392 -31.49 -13.35 -4.81
CA ALA A 392 -31.39 -14.51 -5.67
C ALA A 392 -32.56 -14.54 -6.65
N ASP A 393 -32.33 -15.08 -7.85
CA ASP A 393 -33.40 -15.30 -8.81
C ASP A 393 -34.29 -16.47 -8.30
N GLY A 394 -35.57 -16.20 -8.04
CA GLY A 394 -36.54 -17.19 -7.54
C GLY A 394 -37.77 -16.58 -6.86
N ASP A 395 -38.69 -17.44 -6.40
CA ASP A 395 -39.96 -17.02 -5.78
C ASP A 395 -39.81 -16.56 -4.32
N ASP A 396 -38.69 -16.86 -3.67
CA ASP A 396 -38.45 -16.51 -2.27
C ASP A 396 -37.50 -15.30 -2.14
N PRO A 397 -38.03 -14.10 -1.83
CA PRO A 397 -37.23 -12.88 -1.74
C PRO A 397 -36.25 -12.88 -0.55
N ALA A 398 -36.39 -13.80 0.42
CA ALA A 398 -35.48 -13.92 1.55
C ALA A 398 -34.18 -14.67 1.20
N VAL A 399 -34.10 -15.29 0.01
CA VAL A 399 -32.88 -15.94 -0.47
C VAL A 399 -32.01 -14.93 -1.19
N LEU A 400 -30.75 -14.82 -0.76
CA LEU A 400 -29.74 -13.96 -1.35
C LEU A 400 -28.71 -14.80 -2.09
N ARG A 401 -28.11 -14.21 -3.13
CA ARG A 401 -26.92 -14.76 -3.80
C ARG A 401 -25.71 -13.89 -3.50
N LEU A 402 -24.59 -14.54 -3.22
CA LEU A 402 -23.28 -13.93 -3.07
C LEU A 402 -22.46 -14.24 -4.32
N LEU A 403 -21.96 -13.19 -4.96
CA LEU A 403 -20.98 -13.26 -6.04
C LEU A 403 -19.63 -12.82 -5.48
N VAL A 404 -18.59 -13.65 -5.62
CA VAL A 404 -17.23 -13.36 -5.15
C VAL A 404 -16.27 -13.50 -6.30
N ARG A 405 -15.43 -12.49 -6.55
CA ARG A 405 -14.34 -12.50 -7.52
C ARG A 405 -13.00 -12.64 -6.83
N ASN A 406 -12.12 -13.48 -7.38
CA ASN A 406 -10.72 -13.54 -6.98
C ASN A 406 -9.97 -12.30 -7.50
N LEU A 407 -9.49 -11.44 -6.61
CA LEU A 407 -8.62 -10.30 -6.95
C LEU A 407 -7.15 -10.52 -6.55
N ALA A 408 -6.80 -11.70 -6.03
CA ALA A 408 -5.41 -12.06 -5.87
C ALA A 408 -4.77 -12.30 -7.24
N ASP A 409 -3.44 -12.16 -7.30
CA ASP A 409 -2.67 -12.44 -8.52
C ASP A 409 -2.42 -13.96 -8.69
N GLU A 410 -2.94 -14.78 -7.77
CA GLU A 410 -2.79 -16.23 -7.72
C GLU A 410 -4.14 -16.94 -7.65
N ALA A 411 -4.17 -18.20 -8.07
CA ALA A 411 -5.38 -19.02 -8.00
C ALA A 411 -5.73 -19.38 -6.54
N LEU A 412 -7.03 -19.41 -6.24
CA LEU A 412 -7.60 -19.81 -4.95
C LEU A 412 -8.21 -21.21 -5.08
N ASP A 413 -8.04 -22.06 -4.07
CA ASP A 413 -8.79 -23.31 -3.94
C ASP A 413 -9.04 -23.66 -2.46
N GLY A 414 -10.29 -23.63 -2.01
CA GLY A 414 -10.60 -23.76 -0.59
C GLY A 414 -12.08 -23.67 -0.29
N THR A 415 -12.42 -22.96 0.79
CA THR A 415 -13.80 -22.76 1.24
C THR A 415 -14.10 -21.30 1.54
N VAL A 416 -15.37 -20.92 1.40
CA VAL A 416 -15.90 -19.62 1.80
C VAL A 416 -16.93 -19.79 2.90
N THR A 417 -16.76 -19.03 3.98
CA THR A 417 -17.75 -18.89 5.06
C THR A 417 -18.39 -17.51 4.98
N VAL A 418 -19.71 -17.44 5.12
CA VAL A 418 -20.47 -16.19 5.09
C VAL A 418 -21.12 -15.96 6.45
N MET A 419 -20.83 -14.80 7.04
CA MET A 419 -21.38 -14.38 8.33
C MET A 419 -22.30 -13.17 8.12
N ALA A 420 -23.49 -13.19 8.71
CA ALA A 420 -24.32 -12.00 8.89
C ALA A 420 -23.88 -11.24 10.16
N GLU A 421 -23.73 -9.92 10.10
CA GLU A 421 -23.44 -9.07 11.26
C GLU A 421 -24.67 -8.20 11.57
N ASP A 422 -25.18 -8.31 12.79
CA ASP A 422 -26.20 -7.41 13.33
C ASP A 422 -25.57 -6.03 13.55
N THR A 423 -26.13 -4.99 12.94
CA THR A 423 -25.56 -3.63 13.01
C THR A 423 -25.70 -2.97 14.36
N THR A 424 -26.67 -3.40 15.17
CA THR A 424 -26.92 -2.86 16.52
C THR A 424 -26.04 -3.58 17.54
N THR A 425 -26.11 -4.92 17.58
CA THR A 425 -25.40 -5.71 18.59
C THR A 425 -23.96 -6.01 18.20
N ARG A 426 -23.61 -5.86 16.92
CA ARG A 426 -22.31 -6.25 16.32
C ARG A 426 -22.00 -7.74 16.48
N ILE A 427 -23.02 -8.55 16.75
CA ILE A 427 -22.91 -10.01 16.80
C ILE A 427 -22.86 -10.56 15.37
N ARG A 428 -21.97 -11.52 15.13
CA ARG A 428 -21.90 -12.29 13.90
C ARG A 428 -22.53 -13.66 14.07
N GLN A 429 -23.28 -14.10 13.06
CA GLN A 429 -23.84 -15.44 12.99
C GLN A 429 -23.66 -15.99 11.57
N GLY A 430 -23.43 -17.30 11.45
CA GLY A 430 -23.42 -17.97 10.15
C GLY A 430 -24.77 -17.82 9.46
N VAL A 431 -24.74 -17.64 8.14
CA VAL A 431 -25.97 -17.58 7.33
C VAL A 431 -26.65 -18.95 7.25
N LEU A 432 -27.91 -18.99 6.83
CA LEU A 432 -28.73 -20.21 6.76
C LEU A 432 -28.75 -20.79 5.35
N ALA A 433 -28.92 -22.10 5.24
CA ALA A 433 -29.13 -22.79 3.97
C ALA A 433 -30.49 -22.41 3.36
N PRO A 434 -30.62 -22.21 2.03
CA PRO A 434 -31.87 -21.76 1.41
C PRO A 434 -33.06 -22.71 1.54
N GLY A 435 -32.80 -24.02 1.60
CA GLY A 435 -33.82 -25.08 1.48
C GLY A 435 -34.22 -25.74 2.80
N GLU A 436 -33.58 -25.41 3.93
CA GLU A 436 -33.86 -26.03 5.22
C GLU A 436 -33.98 -24.97 6.32
N ALA A 437 -35.16 -24.90 6.95
CA ALA A 437 -35.43 -23.91 7.98
C ALA A 437 -34.51 -24.10 9.20
N GLY A 438 -33.71 -23.08 9.50
CA GLY A 438 -32.83 -23.05 10.67
C GLY A 438 -31.50 -23.81 10.53
N LEU A 439 -31.20 -24.42 9.38
CA LEU A 439 -29.90 -25.05 9.14
C LEU A 439 -28.84 -23.99 8.79
N LEU A 440 -27.71 -23.97 9.52
CA LEU A 440 -26.56 -23.13 9.19
C LEU A 440 -25.90 -23.60 7.88
N LEU A 441 -25.60 -22.66 6.99
CA LEU A 441 -24.76 -22.89 5.83
C LEU A 441 -23.30 -23.01 6.30
N GLY A 442 -22.73 -24.22 6.18
CA GLY A 442 -21.31 -24.45 6.46
C GLY A 442 -20.38 -23.83 5.41
N PRO A 443 -19.05 -23.99 5.57
CA PRO A 443 -18.08 -23.54 4.59
C PRO A 443 -18.36 -24.13 3.20
N VAL A 444 -18.45 -23.28 2.18
CA VAL A 444 -18.79 -23.67 0.80
C VAL A 444 -17.51 -23.89 0.00
N PRO A 445 -17.27 -25.07 -0.59
CA PRO A 445 -16.11 -25.32 -1.43
C PRO A 445 -16.10 -24.42 -2.66
N THR A 446 -14.94 -23.84 -2.97
CA THR A 446 -14.77 -22.98 -4.15
C THR A 446 -14.39 -23.77 -5.40
N GLY A 447 -13.65 -24.86 -5.23
CA GLY A 447 -12.81 -25.43 -6.29
C GLY A 447 -11.70 -24.45 -6.72
N PRO A 448 -10.88 -24.82 -7.72
CA PRO A 448 -9.81 -23.97 -8.22
C PRO A 448 -10.39 -22.78 -9.01
N VAL A 449 -10.05 -21.56 -8.59
CA VAL A 449 -10.50 -20.29 -9.20
C VAL A 449 -9.31 -19.42 -9.57
N ALA A 450 -9.11 -19.22 -10.87
CA ALA A 450 -8.05 -18.38 -11.41
C ALA A 450 -8.21 -16.88 -11.03
N PRO A 451 -7.13 -16.08 -11.07
CA PRO A 451 -7.19 -14.63 -10.89
C PRO A 451 -8.25 -13.98 -11.79
N GLY A 452 -9.02 -13.04 -11.24
CA GLY A 452 -10.06 -12.30 -11.95
C GLY A 452 -11.37 -13.07 -12.17
N ASN A 453 -11.44 -14.38 -11.91
CA ASN A 453 -12.66 -15.16 -12.11
C ASN A 453 -13.60 -15.13 -10.90
N LEU A 454 -14.87 -15.44 -11.14
CA LEU A 454 -15.87 -15.62 -10.10
C LEU A 454 -15.76 -17.01 -9.47
N LEU A 455 -15.94 -17.06 -8.15
CA LEU A 455 -16.20 -18.28 -7.41
C LEU A 455 -17.61 -18.82 -7.74
N PRO A 456 -17.91 -20.10 -7.45
CA PRO A 456 -19.28 -20.61 -7.52
C PRO A 456 -20.26 -19.72 -6.76
N GLU A 457 -21.44 -19.49 -7.34
CA GLU A 457 -22.51 -18.71 -6.70
C GLU A 457 -22.91 -19.35 -5.38
N ILE A 458 -22.92 -18.56 -4.30
CA ILE A 458 -23.33 -19.02 -2.97
C ILE A 458 -24.73 -18.45 -2.67
N ARG A 459 -25.72 -19.32 -2.49
CA ARG A 459 -27.07 -18.94 -2.07
C ARG A 459 -27.26 -19.16 -0.58
N PHE A 460 -27.87 -18.20 0.10
CA PHE A 460 -28.10 -18.27 1.55
C PHE A 460 -29.35 -17.47 1.96
N ARG A 461 -29.85 -17.73 3.16
CA ARG A 461 -30.82 -16.86 3.85
C ARG A 461 -30.15 -16.19 5.04
N PRO A 462 -30.39 -14.90 5.30
CA PRO A 462 -29.86 -14.27 6.49
C PRO A 462 -30.62 -14.78 7.75
N PRO A 463 -29.93 -15.01 8.88
CA PRO A 463 -30.54 -15.53 10.10
C PRO A 463 -31.39 -14.49 10.85
N PHE A 464 -31.21 -13.20 10.50
CA PHE A 464 -31.93 -12.03 10.98
C PHE A 464 -31.86 -10.96 9.89
N ALA A 465 -32.57 -9.83 10.06
CA ALA A 465 -32.43 -8.68 9.17
C ALA A 465 -31.01 -8.13 9.27
N ALA A 466 -30.14 -8.56 8.34
CA ALA A 466 -28.73 -8.23 8.32
C ALA A 466 -28.47 -7.36 7.11
N ASP A 467 -27.89 -6.20 7.35
CA ASP A 467 -27.44 -5.33 6.28
C ASP A 467 -25.92 -5.48 6.09
N ARG A 468 -25.16 -6.16 6.95
CA ARG A 468 -23.71 -6.36 6.78
C ARG A 468 -23.37 -7.84 6.73
N TYR A 469 -22.51 -8.20 5.79
CA TYR A 469 -21.99 -9.56 5.65
C TYR A 469 -20.47 -9.57 5.69
N VAL A 470 -19.91 -10.67 6.19
CA VAL A 470 -18.48 -10.96 6.16
C VAL A 470 -18.28 -12.20 5.33
N VAL A 471 -17.45 -12.09 4.30
CA VAL A 471 -17.03 -13.18 3.45
C VAL A 471 -15.60 -13.53 3.85
N ALA A 472 -15.40 -14.74 4.36
CA ALA A 472 -14.12 -15.24 4.78
C ALA A 472 -13.73 -16.45 3.92
N TYR A 473 -12.66 -16.31 3.16
CA TYR A 473 -12.03 -17.40 2.43
C TYR A 473 -10.94 -18.05 3.27
N GLN A 474 -10.83 -19.37 3.19
CA GLN A 474 -9.74 -20.17 3.75
C GLN A 474 -9.35 -21.27 2.75
N GLY A 475 -8.06 -21.40 2.45
CA GLY A 475 -7.56 -22.53 1.64
C GLY A 475 -6.21 -22.27 0.97
N THR A 476 -6.00 -22.88 -0.18
CA THR A 476 -4.80 -22.75 -0.99
C THR A 476 -4.76 -21.42 -1.73
N LEU A 477 -3.68 -20.66 -1.57
CA LEU A 477 -3.37 -19.49 -2.39
C LEU A 477 -1.93 -19.58 -2.87
N GLY A 478 -1.76 -19.94 -4.14
CA GLY A 478 -0.43 -20.19 -4.70
C GLY A 478 0.28 -21.37 -4.03
N THR A 479 1.41 -21.08 -3.37
CA THR A 479 2.24 -22.08 -2.68
C THR A 479 1.78 -22.35 -1.24
N GLU A 480 0.98 -21.47 -0.65
CA GLU A 480 0.47 -21.60 0.70
C GLU A 480 -0.74 -22.55 0.71
N ARG A 481 -0.64 -23.67 1.42
CA ARG A 481 -1.62 -24.77 1.40
C ARG A 481 -2.05 -25.19 2.80
N PRO A 482 -3.30 -25.67 2.96
CA PRO A 482 -3.70 -26.36 4.18
C PRO A 482 -2.79 -27.56 4.51
N ASP A 483 -2.64 -27.82 5.81
CA ASP A 483 -1.78 -28.86 6.39
C ASP A 483 -0.32 -28.87 5.90
N THR A 484 0.17 -27.73 5.40
CA THR A 484 1.58 -27.53 5.03
C THR A 484 2.10 -26.22 5.64
N PRO A 485 2.80 -26.25 6.80
CA PRO A 485 3.08 -27.42 7.65
C PRO A 485 1.81 -28.00 8.33
N PRO A 486 1.87 -29.22 8.90
CA PRO A 486 0.71 -29.85 9.55
C PRO A 486 0.00 -28.93 10.54
N GLY A 487 -1.34 -28.87 10.47
CA GLY A 487 -2.13 -27.95 11.29
C GLY A 487 -2.25 -26.53 10.73
N SER A 488 -1.53 -26.19 9.65
CA SER A 488 -1.75 -24.97 8.89
C SER A 488 -3.12 -24.99 8.21
N MET A 489 -3.79 -23.85 8.22
CA MET A 489 -5.10 -23.71 7.59
C MET A 489 -5.05 -23.19 6.15
N GLY A 490 -3.83 -22.93 5.64
CA GLY A 490 -3.60 -22.22 4.39
C GLY A 490 -3.82 -20.71 4.51
N ALA A 491 -3.97 -20.06 3.36
CA ALA A 491 -4.21 -18.63 3.26
C ALA A 491 -5.62 -18.26 3.68
N VAL A 492 -5.76 -17.06 4.25
CA VAL A 492 -7.04 -16.47 4.63
C VAL A 492 -7.20 -15.12 3.94
N ALA A 493 -8.37 -14.91 3.35
CA ALA A 493 -8.77 -13.62 2.76
C ALA A 493 -10.16 -13.23 3.27
N GLY A 494 -10.41 -11.93 3.39
CA GLY A 494 -11.64 -11.44 3.99
C GLY A 494 -12.14 -10.17 3.34
N GLN A 495 -13.46 -10.06 3.23
CA GLN A 495 -14.12 -8.82 2.89
C GLN A 495 -15.39 -8.66 3.70
N VAL A 496 -15.59 -7.45 4.21
CA VAL A 496 -16.85 -6.99 4.75
C VAL A 496 -17.59 -6.25 3.65
N ILE A 497 -18.84 -6.63 3.43
CA ILE A 497 -19.69 -6.05 2.40
C ILE A 497 -21.02 -5.60 3.00
N GLY A 498 -21.62 -4.59 2.37
CA GLY A 498 -23.04 -4.33 2.57
C GLY A 498 -23.85 -5.49 2.00
N GLY A 499 -25.02 -5.74 2.58
CA GLY A 499 -26.08 -6.52 1.96
C GLY A 499 -26.61 -5.85 0.70
N PRO A 500 -27.68 -6.38 0.09
CA PRO A 500 -28.39 -5.65 -0.94
C PRO A 500 -28.94 -4.36 -0.29
N ARG A 501 -28.17 -3.27 -0.40
CA ARG A 501 -28.36 -2.03 0.36
C ARG A 501 -28.48 -0.86 -0.61
N ALA A 502 -29.71 -0.49 -0.91
CA ALA A 502 -30.19 0.87 -0.77
C ALA A 502 -31.70 0.81 -0.93
N GLU A 503 -32.44 1.44 -0.01
CA GLU A 503 -33.74 1.92 -0.44
C GLU A 503 -33.49 2.84 -1.64
N ALA A 504 -34.05 2.50 -2.79
CA ALA A 504 -33.76 3.22 -4.02
C ALA A 504 -35.03 3.87 -4.53
N LEU A 505 -34.95 5.18 -4.72
CA LEU A 505 -35.96 5.94 -5.46
C LEU A 505 -35.61 5.83 -6.94
N VAL A 506 -36.53 5.28 -7.73
CA VAL A 506 -36.29 4.97 -9.14
C VAL A 506 -37.44 5.55 -9.97
N PRO A 507 -37.15 6.37 -11.01
CA PRO A 507 -38.16 6.74 -12.00
C PRO A 507 -38.72 5.51 -12.70
N ASP A 508 -40.03 5.47 -12.96
CA ASP A 508 -40.73 4.37 -13.61
C ASP A 508 -41.84 4.88 -14.54
N GLY A 509 -41.50 5.03 -15.83
CA GLY A 509 -42.38 5.69 -16.80
C GLY A 509 -42.67 7.15 -16.40
N ASP A 510 -43.95 7.51 -16.31
CA ASP A 510 -44.40 8.82 -15.81
C ASP A 510 -44.44 8.90 -14.27
N GLY A 511 -44.17 7.79 -13.57
CA GLY A 511 -44.18 7.66 -12.12
C GLY A 511 -42.79 7.47 -11.51
N ALA A 512 -42.78 7.14 -10.22
CA ALA A 512 -41.57 6.78 -9.49
C ALA A 512 -41.89 5.75 -8.40
N VAL A 513 -40.92 4.92 -8.05
CA VAL A 513 -41.07 3.83 -7.07
C VAL A 513 -40.00 3.92 -5.98
N LEU A 514 -40.34 3.46 -4.78
CA LEU A 514 -39.42 3.16 -3.70
C LEU A 514 -39.16 1.64 -3.68
N ARG A 515 -37.91 1.25 -3.92
CA ARG A 515 -37.46 -0.14 -3.76
C ARG A 515 -36.90 -0.32 -2.36
N GLY A 516 -37.25 -1.40 -1.69
CA GLY A 516 -36.64 -1.81 -0.43
C GLY A 516 -36.57 -3.33 -0.31
N VAL A 517 -36.22 -3.81 0.89
CA VAL A 517 -36.03 -5.24 1.16
C VAL A 517 -37.31 -6.05 0.92
N ASP A 518 -38.47 -5.43 1.16
CA ASP A 518 -39.78 -6.07 1.06
C ASP A 518 -40.42 -5.96 -0.33
N GLY A 519 -39.74 -5.36 -1.31
CA GLY A 519 -40.21 -5.24 -2.69
C GLY A 519 -40.11 -3.84 -3.28
N THR A 520 -40.90 -3.58 -4.33
CA THR A 520 -40.98 -2.29 -5.03
C THR A 520 -42.37 -1.71 -4.87
N PHE A 521 -42.45 -0.45 -4.44
CA PHE A 521 -43.70 0.22 -4.07
C PHE A 521 -43.83 1.55 -4.82
N PRO A 522 -44.95 1.83 -5.50
CA PRO A 522 -45.17 3.11 -6.17
C PRO A 522 -45.20 4.27 -5.17
N LEU A 523 -44.62 5.41 -5.55
CA LEU A 523 -44.73 6.67 -4.83
C LEU A 523 -46.10 7.34 -5.08
N PRO A 524 -46.54 8.29 -4.23
CA PRO A 524 -47.78 9.04 -4.45
C PRO A 524 -47.82 9.78 -5.79
N ALA A 525 -49.04 10.05 -6.29
CA ALA A 525 -49.25 10.76 -7.55
C ALA A 525 -48.56 12.13 -7.65
N ASP A 526 -48.34 12.83 -6.53
CA ASP A 526 -47.60 14.10 -6.49
C ASP A 526 -46.12 13.95 -6.92
N ALA A 527 -45.56 12.75 -6.84
CA ALA A 527 -44.22 12.41 -7.30
C ALA A 527 -44.17 12.02 -8.79
N SER A 528 -45.29 12.06 -9.51
CA SER A 528 -45.31 11.86 -10.96
C SER A 528 -44.62 13.01 -11.70
N GLY A 529 -43.98 12.68 -12.83
CA GLY A 529 -43.25 13.63 -13.67
C GLY A 529 -41.94 14.17 -13.04
N LEU A 530 -41.40 13.50 -12.02
CA LEU A 530 -40.07 13.82 -11.50
C LEU A 530 -39.00 13.24 -12.44
N ASP A 531 -38.30 14.13 -13.13
CA ASP A 531 -37.23 13.81 -14.06
C ASP A 531 -35.91 13.43 -13.37
N ALA A 532 -35.70 13.96 -12.16
CA ALA A 532 -34.63 13.56 -11.27
C ALA A 532 -35.20 13.37 -9.86
N ILE A 533 -34.78 12.31 -9.16
CA ILE A 533 -35.24 11.98 -7.81
C ILE A 533 -34.08 11.42 -6.99
N GLN A 534 -33.94 11.88 -5.74
CA GLN A 534 -32.91 11.39 -4.82
C GLN A 534 -33.26 11.63 -3.35
N TRP A 535 -32.56 10.92 -2.46
CA TRP A 535 -32.66 11.13 -1.01
C TRP A 535 -32.12 12.49 -0.57
N SER A 536 -32.65 13.00 0.55
CA SER A 536 -32.19 14.20 1.25
C SER A 536 -31.15 13.87 2.32
N ASP A 537 -30.41 14.88 2.81
CA ASP A 537 -29.59 14.77 4.03
C ASP A 537 -30.44 14.58 5.29
N THR A 538 -31.72 14.97 5.24
CA THR A 538 -32.69 14.77 6.32
C THR A 538 -33.34 13.41 6.19
N ASP A 539 -33.32 12.63 7.27
CA ASP A 539 -33.94 11.30 7.29
C ASP A 539 -35.42 11.34 6.87
N ASN A 540 -35.86 10.28 6.19
CA ASN A 540 -37.20 10.15 5.62
C ASN A 540 -37.59 11.23 4.59
N HIS A 541 -36.65 12.04 4.07
CA HIS A 541 -36.95 13.02 3.04
C HIS A 541 -36.31 12.67 1.71
N PHE A 542 -37.00 13.00 0.62
CA PHE A 542 -36.46 12.92 -0.72
C PHE A 542 -36.89 14.13 -1.55
N VAL A 543 -36.06 14.48 -2.52
CA VAL A 543 -36.24 15.65 -3.38
C VAL A 543 -36.31 15.18 -4.82
N GLY A 544 -37.13 15.85 -5.62
CA GLY A 544 -37.10 15.67 -7.06
C GLY A 544 -37.28 16.98 -7.84
N LEU A 545 -36.84 16.94 -9.10
CA LEU A 545 -36.98 18.02 -10.06
C LEU A 545 -37.97 17.59 -11.14
N THR A 546 -38.92 18.46 -11.44
CA THR A 546 -39.72 18.39 -12.67
C THR A 546 -39.10 19.25 -13.74
N GLY A 547 -39.32 18.90 -15.01
CA GLY A 547 -38.74 19.65 -16.09
C GLY A 547 -39.61 19.90 -17.30
N GLU A 548 -39.21 20.95 -18.01
CA GLU A 548 -39.74 21.32 -19.31
C GLU A 548 -38.99 20.55 -20.42
N PRO A 549 -39.66 20.11 -21.48
CA PRO A 549 -39.01 19.35 -22.56
C PRO A 549 -38.04 20.25 -23.33
N LEU A 550 -36.75 19.88 -23.36
CA LEU A 550 -35.73 20.56 -24.16
C LEU A 550 -35.47 19.84 -25.49
N VAL A 551 -34.86 20.57 -26.44
CA VAL A 551 -34.57 20.07 -27.80
C VAL A 551 -33.55 18.93 -27.79
N ASN A 552 -32.66 18.89 -26.79
CA ASN A 552 -31.68 17.81 -26.63
C ASN A 552 -32.26 16.53 -26.00
N GLY A 553 -33.57 16.49 -25.73
CA GLY A 553 -34.25 15.35 -25.10
C GLY A 553 -34.00 15.22 -23.59
N ARG A 554 -33.28 16.17 -22.97
CA ARG A 554 -33.18 16.26 -21.51
C ARG A 554 -34.27 17.19 -20.97
N PRO A 555 -34.79 16.95 -19.77
CA PRO A 555 -35.69 17.88 -19.10
C PRO A 555 -34.89 19.07 -18.54
N GLY A 556 -35.36 20.29 -18.79
CA GLY A 556 -34.83 21.53 -18.21
C GLY A 556 -35.50 21.83 -16.88
N PRO A 557 -34.86 22.49 -15.90
CA PRO A 557 -35.43 22.63 -14.57
C PRO A 557 -36.69 23.51 -14.56
N ASP A 558 -37.79 23.04 -13.96
CA ASP A 558 -39.04 23.80 -13.80
C ASP A 558 -39.40 24.00 -12.31
N GLU A 559 -39.69 22.92 -11.59
CA GLU A 559 -40.06 22.97 -10.17
C GLU A 559 -39.35 21.88 -9.36
N VAL A 560 -38.80 22.25 -8.20
CA VAL A 560 -38.23 21.33 -7.19
C VAL A 560 -39.29 21.00 -6.15
N ARG A 561 -39.48 19.70 -5.88
CA ARG A 561 -40.46 19.16 -4.92
C ARG A 561 -39.74 18.40 -3.81
N LEU A 562 -40.15 18.65 -2.56
CA LEU A 562 -39.65 17.96 -1.37
C LEU A 562 -40.74 17.09 -0.76
N PHE A 563 -40.42 15.83 -0.48
CA PHE A 563 -41.33 14.86 0.11
C PHE A 563 -40.79 14.34 1.45
N ARG A 564 -41.69 13.89 2.32
CA ARG A 564 -41.38 13.23 3.59
C ARG A 564 -42.14 11.91 3.69
N LEU A 565 -41.45 10.82 3.98
CA LEU A 565 -42.03 9.51 4.30
C LEU A 565 -42.69 9.55 5.68
N GLU A 566 -43.89 8.97 5.78
CA GLU A 566 -44.65 8.89 7.03
C GLU A 566 -44.21 7.70 7.89
N ARG A 567 -42.97 7.74 8.36
CA ARG A 567 -42.40 6.73 9.28
C ARG A 567 -41.52 7.37 10.37
N PRO A 568 -41.25 6.67 11.48
CA PRO A 568 -40.33 7.15 12.52
C PRO A 568 -38.92 7.41 11.97
N VAL A 569 -38.22 8.37 12.57
CA VAL A 569 -36.79 8.62 12.25
C VAL A 569 -35.97 7.37 12.56
N GLY A 570 -35.11 6.96 11.63
CA GLY A 570 -34.29 5.75 11.69
C GLY A 570 -35.04 4.46 11.37
N SER A 571 -36.36 4.50 11.13
CA SER A 571 -37.11 3.35 10.62
C SER A 571 -36.78 3.13 9.14
N ARG A 572 -36.69 1.85 8.75
CA ARG A 572 -36.50 1.39 7.38
C ARG A 572 -37.72 0.61 6.85
N ASP A 573 -38.83 0.67 7.58
CA ASP A 573 -40.09 0.09 7.13
C ASP A 573 -40.64 0.98 6.01
N ILE A 574 -41.15 0.38 4.93
CA ILE A 574 -41.81 1.14 3.87
C ILE A 574 -43.22 1.50 4.35
N PRO A 575 -43.51 2.79 4.61
CA PRO A 575 -44.81 3.18 5.12
C PRO A 575 -45.81 3.08 3.96
N LEU A 576 -46.92 2.38 4.14
CA LEU A 576 -47.95 2.23 3.11
C LEU A 576 -49.20 3.00 3.48
N VAL A 577 -49.91 3.54 2.47
CA VAL A 577 -51.18 4.24 2.67
C VAL A 577 -52.23 3.25 3.20
N PRO A 578 -52.80 3.47 4.39
CA PRO A 578 -53.80 2.56 4.96
C PRO A 578 -55.05 2.47 4.09
N GLY A 579 -55.50 1.24 3.77
CA GLY A 579 -56.75 0.98 3.05
C GLY A 579 -56.72 1.24 1.54
N SER A 580 -55.55 1.39 0.94
CA SER A 580 -55.39 1.44 -0.52
C SER A 580 -55.48 0.04 -1.14
N ASP A 581 -56.18 -0.09 -2.28
CA ASP A 581 -56.26 -1.34 -3.06
C ASP A 581 -54.89 -1.76 -3.65
N GLN A 582 -53.92 -0.83 -3.71
CA GLN A 582 -52.53 -1.08 -4.10
C GLN A 582 -51.56 -0.55 -3.03
N PRO A 583 -50.43 -1.23 -2.77
CA PRO A 583 -49.48 -0.83 -1.73
C PRO A 583 -48.66 0.39 -2.16
N ILE A 584 -49.25 1.59 -2.05
CA ILE A 584 -48.61 2.87 -2.36
C ILE A 584 -47.87 3.39 -1.12
N VAL A 585 -46.69 3.95 -1.31
CA VAL A 585 -45.89 4.55 -0.23
C VAL A 585 -46.62 5.75 0.37
N ALA A 586 -46.75 5.79 1.69
CA ALA A 586 -47.25 6.94 2.43
C ALA A 586 -46.13 8.00 2.54
N ALA A 587 -46.15 8.95 1.61
CA ALA A 587 -45.28 10.12 1.61
C ALA A 587 -46.10 11.41 1.44
N THR A 588 -45.74 12.45 2.18
CA THR A 588 -46.36 13.78 2.09
C THR A 588 -45.47 14.72 1.31
N LEU A 589 -46.05 15.46 0.37
CA LEU A 589 -45.38 16.59 -0.27
C LEU A 589 -45.27 17.75 0.71
N VAL A 590 -44.04 18.09 1.09
CA VAL A 590 -43.72 19.13 2.08
C VAL A 590 -43.65 20.51 1.42
N LYS A 591 -43.00 20.61 0.26
CA LYS A 591 -42.71 21.90 -0.38
C LYS A 591 -42.62 21.79 -1.89
N ARG A 592 -43.06 22.84 -2.59
CA ARG A 592 -42.87 23.08 -4.03
C ARG A 592 -42.15 24.42 -4.22
N VAL A 593 -41.10 24.45 -5.04
CA VAL A 593 -40.32 25.67 -5.31
C VAL A 593 -40.05 25.77 -6.82
N PRO A 594 -40.56 26.81 -7.50
CA PRO A 594 -40.19 27.09 -8.88
C PRO A 594 -38.69 27.36 -9.02
N PHE A 595 -38.07 26.87 -10.10
CA PHE A 595 -36.66 27.09 -10.36
C PHE A 595 -36.39 28.58 -10.61
N PRO A 596 -35.44 29.21 -9.89
CA PRO A 596 -35.21 30.65 -9.95
C PRO A 596 -34.34 31.04 -11.15
N TYR A 597 -34.94 31.13 -12.33
CA TYR A 597 -34.25 31.64 -13.52
C TYR A 597 -33.83 33.12 -13.37
N GLY A 598 -32.72 33.48 -14.04
CA GLY A 598 -32.20 34.85 -14.08
C GLY A 598 -31.23 35.20 -12.93
N LEU A 599 -30.81 34.21 -12.14
CA LEU A 599 -29.80 34.40 -11.10
C LEU A 599 -28.42 34.65 -11.71
N ALA A 600 -27.87 35.83 -11.48
CA ALA A 600 -26.49 36.14 -11.80
C ALA A 600 -25.56 35.62 -10.69
N LEU A 601 -24.52 34.90 -11.07
CA LEU A 601 -23.48 34.49 -10.14
C LEU A 601 -22.64 35.70 -9.70
N PRO A 602 -22.11 35.69 -8.45
CA PRO A 602 -21.36 36.82 -7.92
C PRO A 602 -20.02 37.07 -8.63
N ALA A 603 -19.52 36.10 -9.41
CA ALA A 603 -18.25 36.20 -10.13
C ALA A 603 -18.45 36.58 -11.60
N ILE A 604 -17.56 37.44 -12.11
CA ILE A 604 -17.42 37.74 -13.54
C ILE A 604 -16.26 36.91 -14.06
N VAL A 605 -16.43 36.30 -15.23
CA VAL A 605 -15.38 35.51 -15.89
C VAL A 605 -14.59 36.43 -16.80
N ASP A 606 -13.29 36.53 -16.55
CA ASP A 606 -12.31 37.19 -17.41
C ASP A 606 -11.54 36.10 -18.18
N TYR A 607 -11.89 35.90 -19.45
CA TYR A 607 -11.23 34.93 -20.34
C TYR A 607 -10.17 35.63 -21.19
N ALA A 608 -8.97 35.03 -21.28
CA ALA A 608 -7.93 35.41 -22.22
C ALA A 608 -7.17 34.18 -22.73
N GLN A 609 -7.00 34.07 -24.04
CA GLN A 609 -6.19 33.04 -24.69
C GLN A 609 -5.31 33.68 -25.76
N GLN A 610 -4.06 33.24 -25.80
CA GLN A 610 -3.11 33.60 -26.86
C GLN A 610 -2.80 32.36 -27.71
N VAL A 611 -3.00 32.47 -29.01
CA VAL A 611 -2.66 31.43 -29.98
C VAL A 611 -1.50 31.94 -30.83
N ARG A 612 -0.32 31.35 -30.67
CA ARG A 612 0.83 31.61 -31.51
C ARG A 612 0.76 30.72 -32.76
N VAL A 613 0.77 31.33 -33.93
CA VAL A 613 0.78 30.65 -35.22
C VAL A 613 2.15 30.83 -35.84
N GLN A 614 2.82 29.69 -36.06
CA GLN A 614 4.09 29.65 -36.77
C GLN A 614 3.95 28.88 -38.07
N GLU A 615 4.45 29.46 -39.17
CA GLU A 615 4.58 28.79 -40.46
C GLU A 615 6.07 28.54 -40.76
N PRO A 616 6.61 27.38 -40.36
CA PRO A 616 7.95 26.99 -40.76
C PRO A 616 7.95 26.48 -42.20
N LEU A 617 8.76 27.10 -43.05
CA LEU A 617 8.99 26.68 -44.43
C LEU A 617 10.35 26.00 -44.53
N ILE A 618 10.39 24.89 -45.26
CA ILE A 618 11.64 24.25 -45.61
C ILE A 618 12.25 25.01 -46.78
N THR A 619 13.45 25.55 -46.57
CA THR A 619 14.22 26.24 -47.60
C THR A 619 15.47 25.42 -47.92
N TYR A 620 16.01 25.54 -49.12
CA TYR A 620 17.27 24.92 -49.49
C TYR A 620 17.95 25.76 -50.56
N GLU A 621 19.28 25.75 -50.56
CA GLU A 621 20.05 26.37 -51.63
C GLU A 621 20.17 25.37 -52.79
N ARG A 622 19.68 25.73 -53.98
CA ARG A 622 19.81 24.90 -55.19
C ARG A 622 20.89 25.51 -56.08
N ARG A 623 21.99 24.79 -56.30
CA ARG A 623 23.05 25.18 -57.23
C ARG A 623 22.99 24.33 -58.48
N VAL A 624 22.76 24.99 -59.62
CA VAL A 624 22.77 24.33 -60.93
C VAL A 624 24.10 24.68 -61.60
N MET A 625 24.99 23.71 -61.73
CA MET A 625 26.22 23.85 -62.49
C MET A 625 25.92 23.75 -63.96
N ARG A 626 26.32 24.78 -64.72
CA ARG A 626 26.14 24.82 -66.16
C ARG A 626 27.48 24.86 -66.86
N ARG A 627 27.61 24.07 -67.93
CA ARG A 627 28.78 24.08 -68.80
C ARG A 627 28.38 24.64 -70.14
N TRP A 628 29.25 25.47 -70.69
CA TRP A 628 29.13 25.90 -72.07
C TRP A 628 29.28 24.70 -73.00
N ASN A 629 28.27 24.44 -73.83
CA ASN A 629 28.30 23.42 -74.86
C ASN A 629 28.37 24.12 -76.22
N GLU A 630 29.53 24.00 -76.88
CA GLU A 630 29.80 24.63 -78.17
C GLU A 630 28.90 24.10 -79.30
N ALA A 631 28.40 22.87 -79.19
CA ALA A 631 27.52 22.30 -80.23
C ALA A 631 26.14 22.97 -80.29
N VAL A 632 25.72 23.59 -79.18
CA VAL A 632 24.42 24.28 -79.07
C VAL A 632 24.57 25.77 -78.73
N GLU A 633 25.80 26.30 -78.73
CA GLU A 633 26.16 27.67 -78.32
C GLU A 633 25.41 28.14 -77.06
N GLY A 634 25.38 27.28 -76.03
CA GLY A 634 24.58 27.55 -74.84
C GLY A 634 25.08 26.83 -73.60
N TYR A 635 24.65 27.34 -72.44
CA TYR A 635 24.92 26.70 -71.15
C TYR A 635 23.93 25.57 -70.90
N GLU A 636 24.40 24.32 -70.96
CA GLU A 636 23.62 23.16 -70.55
C GLU A 636 23.84 22.89 -69.06
N ALA A 637 22.80 22.46 -68.34
CA ALA A 637 22.95 22.02 -66.96
C ALA A 637 23.68 20.68 -66.94
N VAL A 638 24.89 20.67 -66.38
CA VAL A 638 25.75 19.47 -66.31
C VAL A 638 25.77 18.85 -64.92
N GLY A 639 25.24 19.56 -63.92
CA GLY A 639 25.12 19.07 -62.57
C GLY A 639 24.12 19.91 -61.79
N GLU A 640 23.48 19.27 -60.83
CA GLU A 640 22.59 19.92 -59.88
C GLU A 640 22.93 19.45 -58.48
N GLU A 641 23.22 20.41 -57.60
CA GLU A 641 23.43 20.18 -56.19
C GLU A 641 22.31 20.85 -55.41
N ILE A 642 21.62 20.06 -54.59
CA ILE A 642 20.64 20.54 -53.63
C ILE A 642 21.34 20.55 -52.28
N GLY A 643 21.52 21.76 -51.74
CA GLY A 643 22.09 21.96 -50.41
C GLY A 643 21.20 21.41 -49.30
N PRO A 644 21.72 21.32 -48.07
CA PRO A 644 20.94 20.85 -46.93
C PRO A 644 19.69 21.73 -46.74
N ALA A 645 18.59 21.08 -46.35
CA ALA A 645 17.36 21.77 -46.00
C ALA A 645 17.56 22.63 -44.73
N GLY A 646 17.24 23.90 -44.82
CA GLY A 646 17.06 24.84 -43.72
C GLY A 646 15.59 24.99 -43.35
N LEU A 647 15.33 25.54 -42.17
CA LEU A 647 14.00 25.89 -41.69
C LEU A 647 13.94 27.40 -41.51
N GLU A 648 12.97 28.06 -42.14
CA GLU A 648 12.73 29.49 -41.98
C GLU A 648 11.27 29.72 -41.58
N VAL A 649 11.03 30.53 -40.55
CA VAL A 649 9.68 30.81 -40.06
C VAL A 649 9.14 32.04 -40.76
N ALA A 650 8.22 31.85 -41.72
CA ALA A 650 7.69 32.92 -42.56
C ALA A 650 6.55 33.71 -41.90
N VAL A 651 5.84 33.08 -40.97
CA VAL A 651 4.80 33.70 -40.14
C VAL A 651 5.07 33.31 -38.70
N ASP A 652 5.03 34.30 -37.81
CA ASP A 652 5.12 34.11 -36.36
C ASP A 652 4.24 35.18 -35.68
N GLU A 653 2.94 34.92 -35.64
CA GLU A 653 1.94 35.86 -35.11
C GLU A 653 1.29 35.31 -33.85
N THR A 654 0.99 36.17 -32.90
CA THR A 654 0.23 35.81 -31.69
C THR A 654 -1.14 36.47 -31.72
N ILE A 655 -2.20 35.68 -31.84
CA ILE A 655 -3.58 36.14 -31.78
C ILE A 655 -4.07 36.06 -30.36
N THR A 656 -4.67 37.15 -29.85
CA THR A 656 -5.30 37.18 -28.53
C THR A 656 -6.83 37.17 -28.67
N PHE A 657 -7.47 36.22 -27.98
CA PHE A 657 -8.91 36.20 -27.74
C PHE A 657 -9.14 36.61 -26.28
N ALA A 658 -9.98 37.60 -26.04
CA ALA A 658 -10.33 38.02 -24.69
C ALA A 658 -11.81 38.41 -24.61
N GLU A 659 -12.48 37.97 -23.54
CA GLU A 659 -13.89 38.28 -23.29
C GLU A 659 -14.14 38.36 -21.78
N ARG A 660 -15.00 39.29 -21.37
CA ARG A 660 -15.41 39.47 -19.97
C ARG A 660 -16.93 39.38 -19.88
N PHE A 661 -17.46 38.41 -19.15
CA PHE A 661 -18.90 38.19 -19.08
C PHE A 661 -19.36 37.68 -17.70
N PRO A 662 -20.57 38.07 -17.23
CA PRO A 662 -21.20 37.46 -16.08
C PRO A 662 -21.79 36.09 -16.46
N VAL A 663 -21.88 35.19 -15.48
CA VAL A 663 -22.64 33.94 -15.63
C VAL A 663 -24.04 34.14 -15.03
N VAL A 664 -25.06 34.00 -15.86
CA VAL A 664 -26.48 34.10 -15.50
C VAL A 664 -27.16 32.77 -15.79
N LEU A 665 -27.93 32.26 -14.82
CA LEU A 665 -28.74 31.05 -14.93
C LEU A 665 -30.07 31.37 -15.65
N ASP A 666 -29.99 31.76 -16.92
CA ASP A 666 -31.14 32.06 -17.76
C ASP A 666 -31.42 30.95 -18.79
N ARG A 667 -32.58 31.02 -19.45
CA ARG A 667 -32.97 30.03 -20.46
C ARG A 667 -32.11 30.07 -21.72
N ASP A 668 -31.61 31.24 -22.11
CA ASP A 668 -30.81 31.37 -23.34
C ASP A 668 -29.46 30.66 -23.24
N HIS A 669 -28.94 30.49 -22.03
CA HIS A 669 -27.72 29.73 -21.72
C HIS A 669 -27.98 28.32 -21.18
N LEU A 670 -29.24 27.89 -21.04
CA LEU A 670 -29.59 26.54 -20.60
C LEU A 670 -29.28 25.53 -21.73
N PHE A 671 -28.49 24.51 -21.41
CA PHE A 671 -28.07 23.52 -22.40
C PHE A 671 -29.26 22.71 -22.94
N GLY A 672 -29.51 22.83 -24.25
CA GLY A 672 -30.60 22.13 -24.94
C GLY A 672 -31.87 22.95 -25.11
N PHE A 673 -31.97 24.15 -24.52
CA PHE A 673 -33.11 25.04 -24.73
C PHE A 673 -33.28 25.43 -26.20
N ARG A 674 -32.16 25.59 -26.93
CA ARG A 674 -32.11 25.76 -28.38
C ARG A 674 -31.24 24.67 -29.01
N SER A 675 -31.35 24.48 -30.32
CA SER A 675 -30.54 23.50 -31.06
C SER A 675 -29.05 23.87 -31.14
N ALA A 676 -28.73 25.16 -31.10
CA ALA A 676 -27.36 25.65 -31.04
C ALA A 676 -26.85 25.70 -29.60
N THR A 677 -25.62 25.22 -29.37
CA THR A 677 -24.92 25.34 -28.08
C THR A 677 -24.73 26.83 -27.71
N PRO A 678 -25.18 27.27 -26.53
CA PRO A 678 -25.02 28.66 -26.09
C PRO A 678 -23.55 29.09 -25.98
N ARG A 679 -23.31 30.39 -26.14
CA ARG A 679 -22.00 31.05 -26.05
C ARG A 679 -22.11 32.31 -25.18
N PRO A 680 -21.06 32.67 -24.42
CA PRO A 680 -19.77 32.00 -24.31
C PRO A 680 -19.73 30.82 -23.32
N TYR A 681 -20.87 30.49 -22.71
CA TYR A 681 -21.02 29.37 -21.79
C TYR A 681 -22.41 28.75 -21.93
N HIS A 682 -22.59 27.58 -21.32
CA HIS A 682 -23.90 27.04 -21.04
C HIS A 682 -23.94 26.43 -19.63
N TRP A 683 -25.14 26.20 -19.11
CA TRP A 683 -25.33 25.58 -17.80
C TRP A 683 -26.43 24.51 -17.83
N HIS A 684 -26.42 23.63 -16.84
CA HIS A 684 -27.49 22.70 -16.55
C HIS A 684 -27.47 22.28 -15.07
N VAL A 685 -28.60 21.82 -14.55
CA VAL A 685 -28.69 21.24 -13.21
C VAL A 685 -28.13 19.82 -13.24
N VAL A 686 -27.23 19.53 -12.31
CA VAL A 686 -26.65 18.19 -12.11
C VAL A 686 -27.43 17.45 -11.04
N GLU A 687 -27.78 18.15 -9.95
CA GLU A 687 -28.33 17.55 -8.74
C GLU A 687 -29.26 18.52 -8.02
N VAL A 688 -30.29 18.01 -7.35
CA VAL A 688 -31.17 18.76 -6.44
C VAL A 688 -31.27 18.06 -5.09
N GLY A 689 -31.09 18.78 -3.99
CA GLY A 689 -31.10 18.18 -2.66
C GLY A 689 -31.73 19.09 -1.61
N GLN A 690 -31.78 18.58 -0.39
CA GLN A 690 -32.05 19.37 0.81
C GLN A 690 -30.87 19.14 1.76
N ASP A 691 -30.25 20.24 2.19
CA ASP A 691 -29.11 20.18 3.11
C ASP A 691 -29.56 19.96 4.57
N ALA A 692 -28.60 19.64 5.44
CA ALA A 692 -28.84 19.47 6.88
C ALA A 692 -29.41 20.71 7.62
N ARG A 693 -29.49 21.87 6.95
CA ARG A 693 -30.15 23.10 7.46
C ARG A 693 -31.56 23.27 6.86
N GLU A 694 -32.09 22.22 6.25
CA GLU A 694 -33.40 22.15 5.59
C GLU A 694 -33.55 23.09 4.38
N ARG A 695 -32.44 23.54 3.79
CA ARG A 695 -32.47 24.39 2.59
C ARG A 695 -32.49 23.52 1.34
N LEU A 696 -33.37 23.82 0.40
CA LEU A 696 -33.32 23.23 -0.93
C LEU A 696 -32.15 23.83 -1.72
N VAL A 697 -31.35 22.97 -2.30
CA VAL A 697 -30.13 23.31 -3.04
C VAL A 697 -30.16 22.64 -4.41
N ALA A 698 -29.58 23.30 -5.41
CA ALA A 698 -29.44 22.74 -6.75
C ALA A 698 -28.00 22.94 -7.20
N VAL A 699 -27.29 21.85 -7.48
CA VAL A 699 -25.95 21.91 -8.02
C VAL A 699 -26.04 22.15 -9.51
N VAL A 700 -25.44 23.24 -9.96
CA VAL A 700 -25.40 23.66 -11.35
C VAL A 700 -23.99 23.50 -11.88
N GLN A 701 -23.88 22.85 -13.04
CA GLN A 701 -22.63 22.79 -13.79
C GLN A 701 -22.64 23.86 -14.87
N ILE A 702 -21.54 24.60 -14.96
CA ILE A 702 -21.30 25.61 -15.98
C ILE A 702 -20.10 25.16 -16.78
N GLU A 703 -20.24 25.16 -18.10
CA GLU A 703 -19.13 24.90 -19.01
C GLU A 703 -18.99 26.07 -19.96
N PHE A 704 -17.76 26.54 -20.11
CA PHE A 704 -17.41 27.55 -21.07
C PHE A 704 -17.28 26.92 -22.45
N THR A 705 -17.85 27.56 -23.46
CA THR A 705 -17.88 27.06 -24.83
C THR A 705 -16.85 27.83 -25.67
N ARG A 706 -17.28 28.46 -26.77
CA ARG A 706 -16.41 29.33 -27.55
C ARG A 706 -16.72 30.78 -27.19
N PRO A 707 -15.73 31.68 -27.19
CA PRO A 707 -15.99 33.11 -27.08
C PRO A 707 -17.05 33.55 -28.09
N THR A 708 -17.75 34.63 -27.78
CA THR A 708 -18.70 35.22 -28.73
C THR A 708 -17.98 35.55 -30.05
N ASP A 709 -16.73 36.03 -29.93
CA ASP A 709 -15.86 36.36 -31.04
C ASP A 709 -14.69 35.36 -31.19
N ALA A 710 -15.03 34.12 -31.53
CA ALA A 710 -14.10 33.00 -31.53
C ALA A 710 -13.31 32.78 -32.82
N GLU A 711 -13.50 33.57 -33.88
CA GLU A 711 -12.87 33.33 -35.19
C GLU A 711 -11.99 34.50 -35.64
N ARG A 712 -10.74 34.16 -36.00
CA ARG A 712 -9.72 35.05 -36.57
C ARG A 712 -9.06 34.37 -37.77
N THR A 713 -8.29 35.13 -38.54
CA THR A 713 -7.60 34.60 -39.73
C THR A 713 -6.17 35.13 -39.77
N VAL A 714 -5.20 34.25 -40.01
CA VAL A 714 -3.77 34.58 -40.22
C VAL A 714 -3.44 34.41 -41.70
N THR A 715 -2.68 35.35 -42.26
CA THR A 715 -2.21 35.26 -43.65
C THR A 715 -0.94 34.43 -43.74
N LEU A 716 -0.98 33.32 -44.48
CA LEU A 716 0.17 32.46 -44.76
C LEU A 716 1.02 33.05 -45.88
N ARG A 717 2.32 32.75 -45.87
CA ARG A 717 3.31 33.33 -46.79
C ARG A 717 4.11 32.26 -47.53
N ALA A 718 4.62 32.59 -48.71
CA ALA A 718 5.58 31.77 -49.45
C ALA A 718 6.67 32.64 -50.07
N ARG A 719 7.81 32.05 -50.42
CA ARG A 719 8.85 32.74 -51.18
C ARG A 719 8.30 33.16 -52.55
N ASN A 720 8.58 34.40 -52.95
CA ASN A 720 8.31 34.91 -54.29
C ASN A 720 9.14 34.17 -55.36
N HIS A 721 8.89 34.46 -56.64
CA HIS A 721 9.48 33.70 -57.75
C HIS A 721 11.02 33.75 -57.83
N ASP A 722 11.64 34.84 -57.37
CA ASP A 722 13.10 34.98 -57.33
C ASP A 722 13.71 34.54 -55.98
N CYS A 723 12.88 33.98 -55.09
CA CYS A 723 13.22 33.51 -53.76
C CYS A 723 13.82 34.57 -52.81
N SER A 724 13.69 35.87 -53.13
CA SER A 724 14.28 36.95 -52.35
C SER A 724 13.47 37.34 -51.11
N ASP A 725 12.14 37.32 -51.21
CA ASP A 725 11.21 37.81 -50.16
C ASP A 725 9.99 36.89 -49.97
N PHE A 726 9.24 37.09 -48.89
CA PHE A 726 7.98 36.40 -48.62
C PHE A 726 6.75 37.21 -49.08
N GLU A 727 5.85 36.58 -49.82
CA GLU A 727 4.56 37.14 -50.26
C GLU A 727 3.35 36.35 -49.72
N PRO A 728 2.18 36.99 -49.52
CA PRO A 728 0.96 36.31 -49.11
C PRO A 728 0.51 35.23 -50.11
N ARG A 729 0.18 34.03 -49.63
CA ARG A 729 -0.26 32.91 -50.48
C ARG A 729 -1.61 32.31 -50.09
N GLY A 730 -2.06 32.54 -48.86
CA GLY A 730 -3.33 32.01 -48.38
C GLY A 730 -3.67 32.52 -46.99
N SER A 731 -4.69 31.94 -46.38
CA SER A 731 -5.14 32.32 -45.06
C SER A 731 -5.57 31.12 -44.24
N GLN A 732 -5.13 31.05 -42.98
CA GLN A 732 -5.50 30.01 -42.03
C GLN A 732 -6.49 30.58 -41.01
N ARG A 733 -7.65 29.93 -40.85
CA ARG A 733 -8.56 30.26 -39.75
C ARG A 733 -7.97 29.80 -38.42
N VAL A 734 -8.04 30.68 -37.43
CA VAL A 734 -7.58 30.46 -36.07
C VAL A 734 -8.78 30.69 -35.16
N SER A 735 -9.06 29.71 -34.31
CA SER A 735 -10.21 29.77 -33.43
C SER A 735 -9.79 29.83 -31.97
N GLY A 736 -10.48 30.67 -31.20
CA GLY A 736 -10.40 30.67 -29.75
C GLY A 736 -11.21 29.52 -29.18
N PHE A 737 -10.67 28.83 -28.18
CA PHE A 737 -11.33 27.73 -27.48
C PHE A 737 -11.23 27.93 -25.98
N VAL A 738 -12.36 27.84 -25.28
CA VAL A 738 -12.38 27.70 -23.83
C VAL A 738 -12.61 26.22 -23.52
N GLN A 739 -11.71 25.60 -22.76
CA GLN A 739 -11.92 24.24 -22.25
C GLN A 739 -11.76 24.28 -20.73
N ALA A 740 -12.74 24.92 -20.09
CA ALA A 740 -12.83 25.05 -18.64
C ALA A 740 -14.30 24.93 -18.23
N GLY A 741 -14.55 24.30 -17.10
CA GLY A 741 -15.87 24.14 -16.52
C GLY A 741 -15.75 24.01 -15.01
N GLY A 742 -16.86 24.24 -14.30
CA GLY A 742 -16.92 24.18 -12.85
C GLY A 742 -18.33 23.87 -12.37
N MET A 743 -18.42 23.38 -11.14
CA MET A 743 -19.70 23.12 -10.46
C MET A 743 -19.90 24.15 -9.35
N ILE A 744 -21.13 24.61 -9.18
CA ILE A 744 -21.53 25.55 -8.13
C ILE A 744 -22.84 25.04 -7.51
N ALA A 745 -22.96 25.13 -6.19
CA ALA A 745 -24.12 24.70 -5.42
C ALA A 745 -24.95 25.89 -4.94
#